data_AF-G0HJP3-F1
#
_entry.id   AF-G0HJP3-F1
#
_cell.length_a   1.000
_cell.length_b   1.000
_cell.length_c   1.000
_cell.angle_alpha   90.00
_cell.angle_beta   90.00
_cell.angle_gamma   90.00
#
_symmetry.space_group_name_H-M   'P 1'
#
loop_
_entity.id
_entity.type
_entity.pdbx_description
1 polymer ?
#
loop_
_entity_poly.entity_id
_entity_poly.type
_entity_poly.pdbx_seq_one_letter_code
_entity_poly.pdbx_strand_id
1 'polypeptide(L)'
;MVLLVAAAAVPGVQAKAVSRDVYYGANALDLNYYTPESLAPMFNWTTKEIGYLLLMTQYTDPATNTTVVINSTDQYWDLQRLGLAMGLMDSVRIFLVENWEFYPVNKERVTDIISDPSVGIASRWSLMSAKTQDKRLRVGQLALDALLMSAINPVGGITDVYSIRLWDLIHDTGGTINFDGIYVPYRCKWTLERGEFTVPDDAVIYNQTQGWIAAQAGETAKAKVTVTCDMGEWQNGVRMAVDDIKNYIAFYYTWAFRDVPGDPYYDSALSDTAATFQTFLGFQFTDNGYVVYGSYAHPFADDITAGNYILYPSMPWDMYWAMGELVANGNAYGINRRYSFSSSDESTVQLDLLTKEHVDDLSKVIQAISSGGAMSTFPGIDWNSAASRMNADLDFYSTYGHFVISNGPYILDMYSPENLYLKLVKFNGQRSTFNDDPKLPKDGYADVIEFYGFQNEDTLLLQVAHGDIDLGLVAFGANKYQGLSEDLLYNLRLYNVASSSIELTLNPYHDPDKDAPIVTLDTGTYFNPFAVREIRFAFNYLVNRRYIVDNIYHGGAAPALSGITPNDPASKYFTPVYRALGLKENGDFNYAMKLIDEGMAKAVEQVTRYGHTLEKRDDGYWYFDGQPVEVKFVIRTEDERKDVGLYISDLIENYVGFKVDRMLLNRQKASEIVFRKPASTYEWNLYTGGWGAGGLGSMYPDWQIYYWYSPLGYYPNFIDPRHQPDVNVGDVLRAVGEQYASIGSYSLAVQNASRVFLVFNDLSSPDAFSTAQYMSRTLPLDVRTISRLSGEFSMGEAVKGDVVISVGGPLVNDVTAEYENLALVHMELGNGNITIVSPQGNFVWLVPNPWWDVTRGYFIIQFFNDRTTGALVVTIYGTDADSTAAGTYYFLTHVYQNLDAYGDLNYLVGLWSDTEFGSDIPLPGSSQGDASGFSAGDDITIVAMG
;
A
#
# COMPACT_ATOMS: atom_id res chain seq x y z
N MET A 1 -44.47 1.02 5.29
CA MET A 1 -44.73 0.91 3.83
C MET A 1 -43.64 1.70 3.13
N VAL A 2 -42.97 1.09 2.14
CA VAL A 2 -41.90 1.62 1.25
C VAL A 2 -40.50 1.68 1.93
N LEU A 3 -39.41 1.01 1.50
CA LEU A 3 -39.02 0.29 0.28
C LEU A 3 -38.54 -1.15 0.58
N LEU A 4 -39.23 -2.13 0.01
CA LEU A 4 -38.71 -3.46 -0.30
C LEU A 4 -39.16 -3.68 -1.75
N VAL A 5 -38.35 -3.26 -2.71
CA VAL A 5 -38.65 -3.47 -4.13
C VAL A 5 -37.69 -4.51 -4.68
N ALA A 6 -38.27 -5.69 -4.84
CA ALA A 6 -37.74 -6.82 -5.56
C ALA A 6 -37.23 -6.44 -6.95
N ALA A 7 -36.03 -6.91 -7.29
CA ALA A 7 -35.59 -7.04 -8.67
C ALA A 7 -36.54 -8.02 -9.41
N ALA A 8 -36.97 -7.63 -10.60
CA ALA A 8 -37.86 -8.39 -11.45
C ALA A 8 -37.22 -9.74 -11.84
N ALA A 9 -37.83 -10.84 -11.40
CA ALA A 9 -37.41 -12.20 -11.70
C ALA A 9 -37.74 -12.57 -13.16
N VAL A 10 -36.74 -13.05 -13.89
CA VAL A 10 -36.91 -13.90 -15.08
C VAL A 10 -37.48 -15.25 -14.59
N PRO A 11 -38.55 -15.81 -15.19
CA PRO A 11 -39.08 -17.11 -14.75
C PRO A 11 -38.12 -18.23 -15.15
N GLY A 12 -37.42 -18.83 -14.19
CA GLY A 12 -36.60 -20.02 -14.42
C GLY A 12 -35.35 -20.20 -13.55
N VAL A 13 -34.92 -19.18 -12.81
CA VAL A 13 -33.80 -19.29 -11.86
C VAL A 13 -34.21 -18.59 -10.56
N GLN A 14 -34.58 -19.35 -9.54
CA GLN A 14 -34.63 -18.81 -8.17
C GLN A 14 -33.19 -18.50 -7.77
N ALA A 15 -32.85 -17.20 -7.71
CA ALA A 15 -31.64 -16.78 -6.99
C ALA A 15 -31.78 -17.31 -5.56
N LYS A 16 -30.85 -18.18 -5.13
CA LYS A 16 -30.76 -18.56 -3.72
C LYS A 16 -30.63 -17.26 -2.93
N ALA A 17 -31.52 -17.04 -1.96
CA ALA A 17 -31.38 -15.93 -1.01
C ALA A 17 -29.95 -15.96 -0.46
N VAL A 18 -29.22 -14.86 -0.62
CA VAL A 18 -27.85 -14.74 -0.12
C VAL A 18 -27.92 -14.79 1.41
N SER A 19 -26.99 -15.50 2.07
CA SER A 19 -27.06 -15.64 3.53
C SER A 19 -26.82 -14.28 4.19
N ARG A 20 -27.50 -14.07 5.33
CA ARG A 20 -27.34 -12.89 6.19
C ARG A 20 -25.88 -12.56 6.47
N ASP A 21 -25.08 -13.58 6.77
CA ASP A 21 -23.66 -13.39 7.09
C ASP A 21 -22.87 -12.86 5.88
N VAL A 22 -23.21 -13.27 4.65
CA VAL A 22 -22.55 -12.70 3.45
C VAL A 22 -22.90 -11.22 3.28
N TYR A 23 -24.14 -10.82 3.56
CA TYR A 23 -24.55 -9.41 3.55
C TYR A 23 -23.76 -8.59 4.57
N TYR A 24 -23.65 -9.06 5.82
CA TYR A 24 -22.87 -8.35 6.84
C TYR A 24 -21.38 -8.34 6.54
N GLY A 25 -20.83 -9.44 6.01
CA GLY A 25 -19.44 -9.48 5.57
C GLY A 25 -19.13 -8.44 4.50
N ALA A 26 -20.01 -8.27 3.51
CA ALA A 26 -19.83 -7.28 2.46
C ALA A 26 -19.88 -5.84 3.00
N ASN A 27 -20.83 -5.55 3.90
CA ASN A 27 -20.92 -4.22 4.52
C ASN A 27 -19.72 -3.93 5.44
N ALA A 28 -19.25 -4.93 6.20
CA ALA A 28 -18.12 -4.74 7.12
C ALA A 28 -16.80 -4.51 6.38
N LEU A 29 -16.66 -5.06 5.18
CA LEU A 29 -15.55 -4.77 4.26
C LEU A 29 -15.74 -3.47 3.47
N ASP A 30 -16.81 -2.70 3.71
CA ASP A 30 -17.12 -1.43 3.04
C ASP A 30 -17.19 -1.58 1.50
N LEU A 31 -17.88 -2.63 1.02
CA LEU A 31 -18.07 -2.85 -0.41
C LEU A 31 -19.17 -1.95 -0.97
N ASN A 32 -18.82 -1.07 -1.92
CA ASN A 32 -19.71 -0.03 -2.44
C ASN A 32 -20.30 -0.36 -3.81
N TYR A 33 -19.57 -1.10 -4.65
CA TYR A 33 -20.00 -1.51 -5.98
C TYR A 33 -20.73 -2.86 -5.95
N TYR A 34 -20.19 -3.79 -5.19
CA TYR A 34 -20.65 -5.17 -5.17
C TYR A 34 -21.71 -5.40 -4.08
N THR A 35 -22.94 -5.73 -4.49
CA THR A 35 -23.93 -6.34 -3.60
C THR A 35 -23.65 -7.83 -3.42
N PRO A 36 -24.14 -8.46 -2.34
CA PRO A 36 -24.00 -9.91 -2.14
C PRO A 36 -24.48 -10.76 -3.31
N GLU A 37 -25.56 -10.35 -4.00
CA GLU A 37 -26.09 -11.05 -5.18
C GLU A 37 -25.14 -10.93 -6.37
N SER A 38 -24.54 -9.75 -6.58
CA SER A 38 -23.59 -9.51 -7.67
C SER A 38 -22.24 -10.21 -7.45
N LEU A 39 -21.90 -10.52 -6.20
CA LEU A 39 -20.71 -11.30 -5.83
C LEU A 39 -20.89 -12.81 -6.00
N ALA A 40 -22.13 -13.30 -6.04
CA ALA A 40 -22.42 -14.73 -6.07
C ALA A 40 -21.64 -15.52 -7.16
N PRO A 41 -21.45 -15.01 -8.40
CA PRO A 41 -20.63 -15.69 -9.41
C PRO A 41 -19.15 -15.86 -9.03
N MET A 42 -18.64 -15.02 -8.13
CA MET A 42 -17.25 -15.01 -7.68
C MET A 42 -17.06 -15.67 -6.30
N PHE A 43 -18.10 -16.24 -5.68
CA PHE A 43 -17.99 -16.81 -4.34
C PHE A 43 -16.91 -17.90 -4.19
N ASN A 44 -16.63 -18.65 -5.26
CA ASN A 44 -15.59 -19.69 -5.24
C ASN A 44 -14.22 -19.19 -5.71
N TRP A 45 -14.10 -17.91 -6.07
CA TRP A 45 -12.82 -17.34 -6.49
C TRP A 45 -11.90 -17.16 -5.30
N THR A 46 -10.61 -17.40 -5.53
CA THR A 46 -9.53 -17.24 -4.56
C THR A 46 -8.69 -16.00 -4.88
N THR A 47 -7.65 -15.74 -4.10
CA THR A 47 -6.68 -14.67 -4.40
C THR A 47 -5.99 -14.88 -5.75
N LYS A 48 -6.00 -16.10 -6.30
CA LYS A 48 -5.53 -16.39 -7.65
C LYS A 48 -6.33 -15.61 -8.70
N GLU A 49 -7.66 -15.76 -8.70
CA GLU A 49 -8.55 -15.11 -9.66
C GLU A 49 -8.65 -13.61 -9.38
N ILE A 50 -8.84 -13.22 -8.11
CA ILE A 50 -8.97 -11.81 -7.71
C ILE A 50 -7.68 -11.04 -8.00
N GLY A 51 -6.52 -11.59 -7.61
CA GLY A 51 -5.22 -10.98 -7.87
C GLY A 51 -4.93 -10.86 -9.37
N TYR A 52 -5.30 -11.87 -10.17
CA TYR A 52 -5.17 -11.78 -11.63
C TYR A 52 -6.09 -10.70 -12.22
N LEU A 53 -7.35 -10.63 -11.77
CA LEU A 53 -8.31 -9.61 -12.22
C LEU A 53 -7.81 -8.18 -11.89
N LEU A 54 -7.25 -7.98 -10.70
CA LEU A 54 -6.68 -6.68 -10.31
C LEU A 54 -5.47 -6.29 -11.18
N LEU A 55 -4.56 -7.22 -11.43
CA LEU A 55 -3.36 -6.96 -12.25
C LEU A 55 -3.68 -6.79 -13.75
N MET A 56 -4.57 -7.64 -14.29
CA MET A 56 -4.86 -7.70 -15.72
C MET A 56 -6.12 -6.92 -16.11
N THR A 57 -6.83 -6.35 -15.13
CA THR A 57 -8.09 -5.58 -15.26
C THR A 57 -9.30 -6.34 -15.80
N GLN A 58 -9.10 -7.57 -16.28
CA GLN A 58 -10.14 -8.47 -16.75
C GLN A 58 -9.79 -9.93 -16.44
N TYR A 59 -10.81 -10.73 -16.17
CA TYR A 59 -10.68 -12.18 -15.99
C TYR A 59 -11.91 -12.90 -16.53
N THR A 60 -11.68 -13.94 -17.34
CA THR A 60 -12.71 -14.86 -17.80
C THR A 60 -12.60 -16.15 -17.02
N ASP A 61 -13.60 -16.43 -16.19
CA ASP A 61 -13.67 -17.65 -15.40
C ASP A 61 -13.94 -18.86 -16.32
N PRO A 62 -13.02 -19.83 -16.43
CA PRO A 62 -13.19 -20.97 -17.31
C PRO A 62 -14.31 -21.92 -16.85
N ALA A 63 -14.71 -21.91 -15.58
CA ALA A 63 -15.76 -22.78 -15.06
C ALA A 63 -17.17 -22.26 -15.40
N THR A 64 -17.34 -20.94 -15.40
CA THR A 64 -18.64 -20.29 -15.66
C THR A 64 -18.72 -19.63 -17.04
N ASN A 65 -17.59 -19.48 -17.74
CA ASN A 65 -17.42 -18.69 -18.95
C ASN A 65 -17.88 -17.23 -18.80
N THR A 66 -17.86 -16.72 -17.56
CA THR A 66 -18.23 -15.33 -17.23
C THR A 66 -16.98 -14.47 -17.27
N THR A 67 -17.06 -13.31 -17.92
CA THR A 67 -15.97 -12.32 -17.93
C THR A 67 -16.31 -11.17 -17.01
N VAL A 68 -15.42 -10.89 -16.05
CA VAL A 68 -15.47 -9.70 -15.21
C VAL A 68 -14.40 -8.74 -15.70
N VAL A 69 -14.79 -7.48 -15.89
CA VAL A 69 -13.91 -6.38 -16.26
C VAL A 69 -14.05 -5.30 -15.20
N ILE A 70 -12.93 -4.77 -14.72
CA ILE A 70 -12.93 -3.63 -13.81
C ILE A 70 -13.22 -2.38 -14.63
N ASN A 71 -14.31 -1.67 -14.36
CA ASN A 71 -14.73 -0.50 -15.14
C ASN A 71 -15.00 0.76 -14.29
N SER A 72 -14.83 0.67 -12.97
CA SER A 72 -15.01 1.80 -12.06
C SER A 72 -14.07 1.72 -10.86
N THR A 73 -13.83 2.87 -10.24
CA THR A 73 -13.01 3.00 -9.03
C THR A 73 -13.61 2.24 -7.84
N ASP A 74 -14.94 2.26 -7.67
CA ASP A 74 -15.61 1.56 -6.56
C ASP A 74 -15.46 0.05 -6.71
N GLN A 75 -15.64 -0.48 -7.92
CA GLN A 75 -15.43 -1.90 -8.22
C GLN A 75 -13.99 -2.33 -7.91
N TYR A 76 -13.02 -1.50 -8.25
CA TYR A 76 -11.61 -1.76 -7.99
C TYR A 76 -11.31 -1.85 -6.49
N TRP A 77 -11.75 -0.86 -5.70
CA TRP A 77 -11.47 -0.85 -4.26
C TRP A 77 -12.20 -1.97 -3.52
N ASP A 78 -13.40 -2.35 -3.95
CA ASP A 78 -14.08 -3.52 -3.42
C ASP A 78 -13.27 -4.81 -3.64
N LEU A 79 -12.75 -5.02 -4.86
CA LEU A 79 -11.92 -6.18 -5.18
C LEU A 79 -10.58 -6.15 -4.44
N GLN A 80 -9.99 -4.97 -4.23
CA GLN A 80 -8.78 -4.82 -3.43
C GLN A 80 -9.02 -5.23 -1.98
N ARG A 81 -10.11 -4.75 -1.36
CA ARG A 81 -10.46 -5.09 0.03
C ARG A 81 -10.78 -6.57 0.20
N LEU A 82 -11.54 -7.14 -0.74
CA LEU A 82 -11.79 -8.59 -0.79
C LEU A 82 -10.49 -9.38 -0.91
N GLY A 83 -9.66 -9.04 -1.90
CA GLY A 83 -8.39 -9.71 -2.14
C GLY A 83 -7.46 -9.65 -0.94
N LEU A 84 -7.38 -8.50 -0.26
CA LEU A 84 -6.58 -8.37 0.96
C LEU A 84 -7.16 -9.20 2.11
N ALA A 85 -8.47 -9.14 2.35
CA ALA A 85 -9.12 -9.92 3.40
C ALA A 85 -8.88 -11.43 3.21
N MET A 86 -8.97 -11.92 1.97
CA MET A 86 -8.68 -13.31 1.60
C MET A 86 -7.21 -13.66 1.85
N GLY A 87 -6.29 -12.81 1.40
CA GLY A 87 -4.85 -13.00 1.61
C GLY A 87 -4.45 -13.05 3.08
N LEU A 88 -5.04 -12.16 3.90
CA LEU A 88 -4.85 -12.14 5.35
C LEU A 88 -5.48 -13.37 6.00
N MET A 89 -6.65 -13.85 5.57
CA MET A 89 -7.26 -15.06 6.14
C MET A 89 -6.55 -16.37 5.78
N ASP A 90 -5.87 -16.41 4.63
CA ASP A 90 -5.04 -17.55 4.21
C ASP A 90 -3.62 -17.50 4.83
N SER A 91 -3.07 -16.29 5.06
CA SER A 91 -1.93 -16.04 5.95
C SER A 91 -0.60 -16.74 5.61
N VAL A 92 -0.28 -17.01 4.33
CA VAL A 92 1.08 -17.48 4.00
C VAL A 92 2.17 -16.42 4.19
N ARG A 93 1.77 -15.15 4.33
CA ARG A 93 2.64 -14.00 4.54
C ARG A 93 2.02 -13.06 5.55
N ILE A 94 2.75 -12.74 6.61
CA ILE A 94 2.30 -11.93 7.74
C ILE A 94 3.25 -10.75 7.91
N PHE A 95 2.81 -9.57 7.48
CA PHE A 95 3.58 -8.34 7.69
C PHE A 95 3.59 -7.96 9.16
N LEU A 96 4.70 -7.39 9.61
CA LEU A 96 4.95 -7.07 11.01
C LEU A 96 5.12 -5.58 11.22
N VAL A 97 6.09 -5.00 10.53
CA VAL A 97 6.47 -3.60 10.67
C VAL A 97 6.92 -3.04 9.33
N GLU A 98 6.70 -1.74 9.17
CA GLU A 98 7.44 -0.89 8.25
C GLU A 98 8.56 -0.23 9.04
N ASN A 99 9.79 -0.35 8.56
CA ASN A 99 10.99 0.19 9.17
C ASN A 99 11.14 1.65 8.77
N TRP A 100 11.44 2.48 9.76
CA TRP A 100 11.68 3.90 9.59
C TRP A 100 13.14 4.23 9.81
N GLU A 101 13.70 4.94 8.85
CA GLU A 101 15.00 5.58 9.01
C GLU A 101 14.81 7.09 8.92
N PHE A 102 15.83 7.84 9.32
CA PHE A 102 15.75 9.29 9.36
C PHE A 102 16.93 9.91 8.65
N TYR A 103 16.66 10.88 7.77
CA TYR A 103 17.68 11.73 7.18
C TYR A 103 18.01 12.89 8.12
N PRO A 104 19.31 13.20 8.34
CA PRO A 104 19.71 14.33 9.17
C PRO A 104 19.76 15.62 8.35
N VAL A 105 19.18 16.69 8.90
CA VAL A 105 19.25 18.06 8.36
C VAL A 105 19.68 19.00 9.47
N ASN A 106 20.63 19.91 9.21
CA ASN A 106 20.98 20.93 10.18
C ASN A 106 19.86 22.00 10.25
N LYS A 107 19.24 22.15 11.42
CA LYS A 107 18.05 23.01 11.58
C LYS A 107 18.36 24.52 11.54
N GLU A 108 19.62 24.92 11.77
CA GLU A 108 20.03 26.32 11.68
C GLU A 108 20.35 26.71 10.23
N ARG A 109 20.90 25.76 9.47
CA ARG A 109 21.28 25.94 8.07
C ARG A 109 20.08 25.87 7.12
N VAL A 110 19.18 24.92 7.34
CA VAL A 110 17.98 24.69 6.52
C VAL A 110 16.74 25.04 7.33
N THR A 111 16.11 26.15 6.97
CA THR A 111 14.95 26.68 7.72
C THR A 111 13.63 25.99 7.34
N ASP A 112 13.54 25.51 6.10
CA ASP A 112 12.35 24.88 5.53
C ASP A 112 12.76 23.93 4.40
N ILE A 113 12.05 22.82 4.23
CA ILE A 113 12.27 21.82 3.18
C ILE A 113 11.00 20.98 3.06
N ILE A 114 10.57 20.72 1.82
CA ILE A 114 9.47 19.80 1.54
C ILE A 114 10.02 18.38 1.68
N SER A 115 9.35 17.53 2.47
CA SER A 115 9.69 16.11 2.61
C SER A 115 8.50 15.27 2.19
N ASP A 116 8.78 14.18 1.51
CA ASP A 116 7.79 13.17 1.21
C ASP A 116 7.65 12.21 2.41
N PRO A 117 6.44 11.77 2.79
CA PRO A 117 6.26 10.81 3.90
C PRO A 117 6.88 9.44 3.63
N SER A 118 6.90 8.99 2.37
CA SER A 118 7.36 7.65 1.97
C SER A 118 8.85 7.64 1.64
N VAL A 119 9.36 8.66 0.94
CA VAL A 119 10.79 8.73 0.51
C VAL A 119 11.64 9.74 1.28
N GLY A 120 11.07 10.45 2.26
CA GLY A 120 11.77 11.45 3.07
C GLY A 120 12.26 12.63 2.23
N ILE A 121 13.51 13.04 2.46
CA ILE A 121 14.15 14.14 1.73
C ILE A 121 15.00 13.69 0.53
N ALA A 122 14.97 12.39 0.20
CA ALA A 122 15.73 11.82 -0.90
C ALA A 122 15.06 11.99 -2.27
N SER A 123 14.30 13.06 -2.44
CA SER A 123 13.65 13.45 -3.70
C SER A 123 14.20 14.78 -4.20
N ARG A 124 14.17 14.98 -5.53
CA ARG A 124 14.52 16.27 -6.15
C ARG A 124 13.74 17.45 -5.56
N TRP A 125 12.48 17.23 -5.17
CA TRP A 125 11.59 18.25 -4.64
C TRP A 125 12.09 18.79 -3.30
N SER A 126 12.70 17.92 -2.49
CA SER A 126 13.30 18.27 -1.21
C SER A 126 14.52 19.16 -1.42
N LEU A 127 15.43 18.77 -2.30
CA LEU A 127 16.63 19.55 -2.60
C LEU A 127 16.30 20.89 -3.29
N MET A 128 15.29 20.91 -4.16
CA MET A 128 14.79 22.15 -4.78
C MET A 128 14.15 23.12 -3.78
N SER A 129 13.48 22.61 -2.75
CA SER A 129 12.73 23.42 -1.79
C SER A 129 13.52 23.83 -0.54
N ALA A 130 14.69 23.23 -0.30
CA ALA A 130 15.52 23.49 0.86
C ALA A 130 15.94 24.97 0.95
N LYS A 131 15.46 25.67 2.00
CA LYS A 131 15.71 27.10 2.22
C LYS A 131 16.94 27.33 3.10
N THR A 132 18.04 27.70 2.46
CA THR A 132 19.27 28.16 3.14
C THR A 132 19.43 29.68 3.06
N GLN A 133 19.99 30.30 4.09
CA GLN A 133 20.10 31.78 4.14
C GLN A 133 21.01 32.36 3.06
N ASP A 134 22.06 31.63 2.69
CA ASP A 134 23.06 32.01 1.68
C ASP A 134 22.69 31.53 0.27
N LYS A 135 21.53 30.88 0.10
CA LYS A 135 21.09 30.20 -1.14
C LYS A 135 22.11 29.19 -1.69
N ARG A 136 22.97 28.65 -0.83
CA ARG A 136 23.87 27.55 -1.15
C ARG A 136 23.44 26.34 -0.34
N LEU A 137 23.25 25.21 -0.99
CA LEU A 137 22.87 23.97 -0.35
C LEU A 137 24.04 22.98 -0.41
N ARG A 138 24.57 22.60 0.74
CA ARG A 138 25.64 21.59 0.90
C ARG A 138 25.01 20.25 1.27
N VAL A 139 25.14 19.29 0.37
CA VAL A 139 24.54 17.96 0.47
C VAL A 139 25.65 16.94 0.69
N GLY A 140 25.54 16.14 1.74
CA GLY A 140 26.47 15.03 1.98
C GLY A 140 25.87 13.69 1.57
N GLN A 141 26.66 12.82 0.96
CA GLN A 141 26.26 11.44 0.64
C GLN A 141 27.41 10.48 0.83
N LEU A 142 27.12 9.17 0.93
CA LEU A 142 28.19 8.18 0.94
C LEU A 142 28.83 8.03 -0.44
N ALA A 143 30.14 7.87 -0.44
CA ALA A 143 30.94 7.58 -1.62
C ALA A 143 32.19 6.82 -1.21
N LEU A 144 32.52 5.74 -1.92
CA LEU A 144 33.78 5.00 -1.73
C LEU A 144 34.88 5.62 -2.60
N ASP A 145 34.79 5.36 -3.91
CA ASP A 145 35.76 5.80 -4.92
C ASP A 145 35.20 6.83 -5.90
N ALA A 146 33.88 6.97 -5.98
CA ALA A 146 33.18 7.94 -6.82
C ALA A 146 31.85 8.38 -6.17
N LEU A 147 31.40 9.59 -6.51
CA LEU A 147 30.08 10.11 -6.09
C LEU A 147 28.93 9.46 -6.86
N LEU A 148 29.16 9.08 -8.11
CA LEU A 148 28.16 8.51 -9.03
C LEU A 148 28.59 7.06 -9.33
N MET A 149 27.65 6.11 -9.36
CA MET A 149 27.98 4.69 -9.47
C MET A 149 27.64 4.07 -10.83
N SER A 150 26.99 4.82 -11.72
CA SER A 150 26.63 4.40 -13.06
C SER A 150 27.01 5.46 -14.10
N ALA A 151 27.08 5.06 -15.37
CA ALA A 151 27.38 6.00 -16.45
C ALA A 151 26.26 7.04 -16.59
N ILE A 152 26.61 8.32 -16.74
CA ILE A 152 25.62 9.38 -16.95
C ILE A 152 25.30 9.46 -18.44
N ASN A 153 24.40 8.58 -18.89
CA ASN A 153 23.70 8.71 -20.17
C ASN A 153 22.21 8.33 -19.97
N PRO A 154 21.23 9.15 -20.41
CA PRO A 154 19.82 8.93 -20.10
C PRO A 154 19.12 7.90 -20.99
N VAL A 155 19.84 7.22 -21.90
CA VAL A 155 19.27 6.16 -22.76
C VAL A 155 19.23 4.83 -22.01
N GLY A 156 20.30 4.49 -21.30
CA GLY A 156 20.39 3.24 -20.51
C GLY A 156 21.53 3.20 -19.49
N GLY A 157 22.22 4.33 -19.25
CA GLY A 157 23.37 4.42 -18.35
C GLY A 157 23.01 4.57 -16.88
N ILE A 158 21.97 5.37 -16.61
CA ILE A 158 21.62 5.82 -15.26
C ILE A 158 20.78 4.74 -14.57
N THR A 159 21.40 4.01 -13.65
CA THR A 159 20.79 2.83 -13.02
C THR A 159 20.86 2.84 -11.49
N ASP A 160 21.74 3.64 -10.90
CA ASP A 160 21.90 3.74 -9.45
C ASP A 160 21.25 5.00 -8.86
N VAL A 161 20.88 4.93 -7.58
CA VAL A 161 20.19 5.99 -6.86
C VAL A 161 20.98 7.30 -6.76
N TYR A 162 22.31 7.27 -6.70
CA TYR A 162 23.13 8.48 -6.62
C TYR A 162 23.10 9.24 -7.94
N SER A 163 23.23 8.52 -9.05
CA SER A 163 23.13 9.08 -10.41
C SER A 163 21.73 9.58 -10.73
N ILE A 164 20.67 8.86 -10.33
CA ILE A 164 19.27 9.28 -10.51
C ILE A 164 18.98 10.60 -9.78
N ARG A 165 19.39 10.72 -8.52
CA ARG A 165 19.18 11.96 -7.72
C ARG A 165 19.84 13.17 -8.35
N LEU A 166 21.02 13.00 -8.95
CA LEU A 166 21.70 14.05 -9.71
C LEU A 166 20.92 14.40 -10.98
N TRP A 167 20.59 13.39 -11.79
CA TRP A 167 19.89 13.58 -13.05
C TRP A 167 18.56 14.30 -12.87
N ASP A 168 17.80 13.92 -11.85
CA ASP A 168 16.51 14.52 -11.50
C ASP A 168 16.60 16.01 -11.13
N LEU A 169 17.76 16.55 -10.77
CA LEU A 169 17.96 17.99 -10.56
C LEU A 169 18.33 18.73 -11.84
N ILE A 170 18.94 18.02 -12.80
CA ILE A 170 19.42 18.57 -14.07
C ILE A 170 18.33 18.47 -15.15
N HIS A 171 17.37 17.57 -14.99
CA HIS A 171 16.34 17.23 -15.96
C HIS A 171 14.91 17.47 -15.44
N ASP A 172 14.00 17.94 -16.29
CA ASP A 172 12.56 17.97 -16.02
C ASP A 172 11.75 17.02 -16.91
N THR A 173 10.76 16.34 -16.33
CA THR A 173 9.85 15.43 -17.05
C THR A 173 8.58 16.15 -17.56
N GLY A 174 7.92 15.54 -18.55
CA GLY A 174 6.62 16.03 -19.05
C GLY A 174 5.51 15.98 -17.98
N GLY A 175 5.40 14.87 -17.25
CA GLY A 175 4.57 14.72 -16.05
C GLY A 175 5.35 14.03 -14.94
N THR A 176 4.80 14.02 -13.72
CA THR A 176 5.45 13.44 -12.54
C THR A 176 4.42 12.84 -11.57
N ILE A 177 4.85 11.98 -10.65
CA ILE A 177 3.98 11.46 -9.59
C ILE A 177 4.02 12.46 -8.43
N ASN A 178 2.86 12.95 -8.01
CA ASN A 178 2.74 13.82 -6.85
C ASN A 178 2.76 13.02 -5.54
N PHE A 179 2.73 13.71 -4.39
CA PHE A 179 2.90 13.07 -3.07
C PHE A 179 1.67 12.24 -2.65
N ASP A 180 0.61 12.23 -3.45
CA ASP A 180 -0.57 11.39 -3.25
C ASP A 180 -0.53 10.12 -4.13
N GLY A 181 0.55 9.90 -4.89
CA GLY A 181 0.70 8.75 -5.80
C GLY A 181 -0.04 8.91 -7.13
N ILE A 182 -0.35 10.15 -7.54
CA ILE A 182 -1.12 10.45 -8.76
C ILE A 182 -0.18 11.05 -9.83
N TYR A 183 -0.31 10.60 -11.08
CA TYR A 183 0.45 11.18 -12.19
C TYR A 183 -0.14 12.54 -12.63
N VAL A 184 0.63 13.61 -12.47
CA VAL A 184 0.20 15.00 -12.69
C VAL A 184 1.07 15.74 -13.73
N PRO A 185 0.54 16.78 -14.40
CA PRO A 185 1.29 17.62 -15.31
C PRO A 185 2.57 18.22 -14.70
N TYR A 186 3.67 18.30 -15.46
CA TYR A 186 4.85 19.08 -15.06
C TYR A 186 5.31 19.99 -16.21
N ARG A 187 6.15 19.53 -17.15
CA ARG A 187 6.50 20.29 -18.37
C ARG A 187 5.52 20.12 -19.52
N CYS A 188 4.59 19.19 -19.41
CA CYS A 188 3.49 18.98 -20.35
C CYS A 188 2.16 18.96 -19.60
N LYS A 189 1.10 19.38 -20.28
CA LYS A 189 -0.30 19.19 -19.90
C LYS A 189 -1.00 18.41 -21.00
N TRP A 190 -2.12 17.78 -20.65
CA TRP A 190 -2.86 16.95 -21.60
C TRP A 190 -4.37 17.03 -21.41
N THR A 191 -5.07 16.58 -22.44
CA THR A 191 -6.48 16.17 -22.36
C THR A 191 -6.55 14.72 -22.84
N LEU A 192 -7.16 13.86 -22.03
CA LEU A 192 -7.34 12.44 -22.32
C LEU A 192 -8.81 12.18 -22.66
N GLU A 193 -9.05 11.50 -23.78
CA GLU A 193 -10.34 10.97 -24.19
C GLU A 193 -10.24 9.43 -24.26
N ARG A 194 -11.16 8.72 -23.59
CA ARG A 194 -11.28 7.26 -23.67
C ARG A 194 -12.46 6.86 -24.55
N GLY A 195 -12.31 5.81 -25.34
CA GLY A 195 -13.34 5.35 -26.27
C GLY A 195 -12.72 4.67 -27.48
N GLU A 196 -13.54 4.37 -28.48
CA GLU A 196 -13.06 3.84 -29.75
C GLU A 196 -12.84 4.98 -30.74
N PHE A 197 -11.59 5.15 -31.17
CA PHE A 197 -11.20 6.18 -32.13
C PHE A 197 -10.56 5.52 -33.35
N THR A 198 -10.94 5.94 -34.55
CA THR A 198 -10.22 5.55 -35.76
C THR A 198 -8.91 6.32 -35.84
N VAL A 199 -7.79 5.60 -36.01
CA VAL A 199 -6.48 6.21 -36.21
C VAL A 199 -6.47 6.97 -37.55
N PRO A 200 -6.20 8.29 -37.55
CA PRO A 200 -6.20 9.10 -38.77
C PRO A 200 -5.13 8.70 -39.80
N ASP A 201 -5.38 9.00 -41.08
CA ASP A 201 -4.44 8.72 -42.19
C ASP A 201 -3.13 9.53 -42.11
N ASP A 202 -3.13 10.62 -41.36
CA ASP A 202 -1.98 11.49 -41.10
C ASP A 202 -1.35 11.27 -39.72
N ALA A 203 -1.84 10.30 -38.94
CA ALA A 203 -1.19 9.87 -37.69
C ALA A 203 -0.06 8.88 -38.01
N VAL A 204 1.16 9.21 -37.59
CA VAL A 204 2.37 8.48 -38.01
C VAL A 204 3.10 7.83 -36.84
N ILE A 205 3.75 6.70 -37.10
CA ILE A 205 4.79 6.09 -36.26
C ILE A 205 6.11 6.08 -37.03
N TYR A 206 7.24 5.92 -36.34
CA TYR A 206 8.54 5.89 -36.97
C TYR A 206 9.03 4.46 -37.22
N ASN A 207 9.62 4.21 -38.39
CA ASN A 207 10.38 3.00 -38.72
C ASN A 207 11.78 3.41 -39.21
N GLN A 208 12.84 2.72 -38.78
CA GLN A 208 14.21 3.11 -39.12
C GLN A 208 14.49 3.15 -40.64
N THR A 209 13.86 2.25 -41.41
CA THR A 209 14.11 2.11 -42.85
C THR A 209 13.15 2.91 -43.72
N GLN A 210 11.95 3.21 -43.22
CA GLN A 210 10.88 3.88 -43.98
C GLN A 210 10.62 5.33 -43.52
N GLY A 211 11.09 5.71 -42.33
CA GLY A 211 10.81 6.99 -41.70
C GLY A 211 9.41 7.03 -41.07
N TRP A 212 8.79 8.22 -41.09
CA TRP A 212 7.44 8.42 -40.56
C TRP A 212 6.39 7.84 -41.51
N ILE A 213 5.68 6.82 -41.05
CA ILE A 213 4.67 6.09 -41.82
C ILE A 213 3.35 6.01 -41.04
N ALA A 214 2.22 6.08 -41.75
CA ALA A 214 0.90 5.86 -41.18
C ALA A 214 0.56 4.37 -41.15
N ALA A 215 1.37 3.58 -40.44
CA ALA A 215 1.29 2.11 -40.47
C ALA A 215 -0.03 1.56 -39.92
N GLN A 216 -0.64 2.27 -38.97
CA GLN A 216 -1.87 1.86 -38.28
C GLN A 216 -3.09 2.70 -38.69
N ALA A 217 -3.02 3.42 -39.81
CA ALA A 217 -4.15 4.21 -40.31
C ALA A 217 -5.40 3.31 -40.48
N GLY A 218 -6.54 3.78 -39.95
CA GLY A 218 -7.80 3.03 -39.96
C GLY A 218 -7.97 2.01 -38.83
N GLU A 219 -6.94 1.73 -38.02
CA GLU A 219 -7.08 0.88 -36.83
C GLU A 219 -7.91 1.58 -35.74
N THR A 220 -8.30 0.82 -34.71
CA THR A 220 -9.07 1.33 -33.56
C THR A 220 -8.16 1.56 -32.36
N ALA A 221 -8.04 2.82 -31.94
CA ALA A 221 -7.42 3.24 -30.69
C ALA A 221 -8.43 3.25 -29.54
N LYS A 222 -7.95 2.96 -28.32
CA LYS A 222 -8.74 3.01 -27.07
C LYS A 222 -8.60 4.33 -26.31
N ALA A 223 -7.51 5.06 -26.59
CA ALA A 223 -7.22 6.35 -25.99
C ALA A 223 -6.76 7.33 -27.06
N LYS A 224 -7.19 8.58 -26.89
CA LYS A 224 -6.69 9.74 -27.63
C LYS A 224 -6.20 10.77 -26.62
N VAL A 225 -4.92 11.10 -26.69
CA VAL A 225 -4.29 12.05 -25.76
C VAL A 225 -3.76 13.24 -26.53
N THR A 226 -4.28 14.43 -26.23
CA THR A 226 -3.76 15.69 -26.78
C THR A 226 -2.79 16.28 -25.79
N VAL A 227 -1.51 16.35 -26.15
CA VAL A 227 -0.42 16.79 -25.28
C VAL A 227 0.11 18.15 -25.75
N THR A 228 0.30 19.07 -24.80
CA THR A 228 0.95 20.37 -25.02
C THR A 228 2.08 20.53 -24.02
N CYS A 229 3.28 20.83 -24.50
CA CYS A 229 4.48 20.91 -23.69
C CYS A 229 5.11 22.30 -23.71
N ASP A 230 5.91 22.57 -22.68
CA ASP A 230 6.79 23.73 -22.59
C ASP A 230 8.01 23.52 -23.50
N MET A 231 8.06 24.26 -24.60
CA MET A 231 9.20 24.28 -25.54
C MET A 231 10.31 25.21 -25.02
N GLY A 232 10.74 25.02 -23.78
CA GLY A 232 11.68 25.89 -23.08
C GLY A 232 13.07 25.98 -23.72
N GLU A 233 14.08 26.17 -22.90
CA GLU A 233 15.49 26.23 -23.34
C GLU A 233 16.26 25.03 -22.81
N TRP A 234 17.10 24.44 -23.66
CA TRP A 234 18.13 23.50 -23.26
C TRP A 234 19.27 24.25 -22.56
N GLN A 235 20.01 23.57 -21.69
CA GLN A 235 21.09 24.17 -20.90
C GLN A 235 22.28 24.69 -21.73
N ASN A 236 22.38 24.30 -23.00
CA ASN A 236 23.32 24.83 -23.98
C ASN A 236 22.83 26.13 -24.66
N GLY A 237 21.66 26.65 -24.28
CA GLY A 237 21.06 27.87 -24.81
C GLY A 237 20.19 27.67 -26.06
N VAL A 238 20.07 26.43 -26.57
CA VAL A 238 19.22 26.14 -27.73
C VAL A 238 17.76 26.07 -27.29
N ARG A 239 16.87 26.77 -28.01
CA ARG A 239 15.43 26.67 -27.77
C ARG A 239 14.89 25.34 -28.27
N MET A 240 14.08 24.68 -27.44
CA MET A 240 13.37 23.47 -27.83
C MET A 240 12.33 23.79 -28.92
N ALA A 241 12.14 22.86 -29.85
CA ALA A 241 11.08 22.89 -30.86
C ALA A 241 10.39 21.52 -30.93
N VAL A 242 9.27 21.41 -31.65
CA VAL A 242 8.59 20.12 -31.85
C VAL A 242 9.52 19.04 -32.43
N ASP A 243 10.52 19.44 -33.22
CA ASP A 243 11.53 18.51 -33.75
C ASP A 243 12.32 17.80 -32.65
N ASP A 244 12.49 18.42 -31.46
CA ASP A 244 13.09 17.75 -30.31
C ASP A 244 12.26 16.55 -29.85
N ILE A 245 10.93 16.71 -29.75
CA ILE A 245 10.01 15.63 -29.39
C ILE A 245 9.98 14.57 -30.50
N LYS A 246 9.83 15.02 -31.75
CA LYS A 246 9.69 14.12 -32.90
C LYS A 246 10.93 13.23 -33.06
N ASN A 247 12.12 13.82 -33.02
CA ASN A 247 13.37 13.08 -33.20
C ASN A 247 13.76 12.25 -31.97
N TYR A 248 13.31 12.63 -30.77
CA TYR A 248 13.36 11.79 -29.56
C TYR A 248 12.53 10.51 -29.72
N ILE A 249 11.29 10.63 -30.20
CA ILE A 249 10.41 9.47 -30.46
C ILE A 249 11.04 8.58 -31.54
N ALA A 250 11.54 9.16 -32.64
CA ALA A 250 12.20 8.41 -33.71
C ALA A 250 13.46 7.67 -33.22
N PHE A 251 14.24 8.28 -32.32
CA PHE A 251 15.41 7.65 -31.72
C PHE A 251 15.02 6.37 -30.98
N TYR A 252 14.01 6.42 -30.10
CA TYR A 252 13.60 5.22 -29.36
C TYR A 252 12.95 4.15 -30.25
N TYR A 253 12.19 4.52 -31.30
CA TYR A 253 11.76 3.53 -32.30
C TYR A 253 12.94 2.86 -32.99
N THR A 254 13.99 3.61 -33.30
CA THR A 254 15.19 3.06 -33.93
C THR A 254 15.92 2.10 -32.99
N TRP A 255 16.09 2.47 -31.72
CA TRP A 255 16.91 1.73 -30.77
C TRP A 255 16.20 0.57 -30.05
N ALA A 256 14.87 0.66 -29.88
CA ALA A 256 14.11 -0.35 -29.16
C ALA A 256 13.62 -1.50 -30.05
N PHE A 257 13.60 -1.31 -31.38
CA PHE A 257 13.12 -2.30 -32.34
C PHE A 257 14.26 -2.79 -33.22
N ARG A 258 14.31 -4.10 -33.49
CA ARG A 258 15.27 -4.67 -34.42
C ARG A 258 14.68 -4.69 -35.82
N ASP A 259 15.03 -3.71 -36.65
CA ASP A 259 14.45 -3.56 -37.98
C ASP A 259 15.21 -4.37 -39.05
N VAL A 260 16.50 -4.66 -38.83
CA VAL A 260 17.30 -5.50 -39.75
C VAL A 260 18.12 -6.59 -39.04
N PRO A 261 18.46 -7.71 -39.71
CA PRO A 261 19.40 -8.68 -39.15
C PRO A 261 20.76 -8.05 -38.86
N GLY A 262 21.22 -8.14 -37.60
CA GLY A 262 22.50 -7.55 -37.18
C GLY A 262 22.46 -6.02 -37.04
N ASP A 263 21.28 -5.45 -36.79
CA ASP A 263 21.07 -4.02 -36.61
C ASP A 263 22.05 -3.39 -35.61
N PRO A 264 22.96 -2.50 -36.05
CA PRO A 264 23.89 -1.83 -35.14
C PRO A 264 23.22 -0.72 -34.32
N TYR A 265 21.98 -0.34 -34.64
CA TYR A 265 21.22 0.67 -33.92
C TYR A 265 20.11 0.04 -33.07
N TYR A 266 20.30 -1.17 -32.56
CA TYR A 266 19.36 -1.85 -31.67
C TYR A 266 20.00 -2.15 -30.32
N ASP A 267 19.29 -1.87 -29.23
CA ASP A 267 19.69 -2.24 -27.86
C ASP A 267 18.58 -3.06 -27.19
N SER A 268 18.90 -4.32 -26.87
CA SER A 268 17.95 -5.22 -26.20
C SER A 268 17.55 -4.78 -24.80
N ALA A 269 18.32 -3.91 -24.13
CA ALA A 269 17.95 -3.36 -22.83
C ALA A 269 16.74 -2.42 -22.88
N LEU A 270 16.35 -1.95 -24.08
CA LEU A 270 15.19 -1.09 -24.29
C LEU A 270 13.89 -1.87 -24.55
N SER A 271 13.81 -3.15 -24.13
CA SER A 271 12.62 -3.99 -24.35
C SER A 271 11.35 -3.42 -23.71
N ASP A 272 11.47 -2.82 -22.53
CA ASP A 272 10.33 -2.21 -21.84
C ASP A 272 9.85 -0.96 -22.58
N THR A 273 10.78 -0.15 -23.10
CA THR A 273 10.45 0.96 -23.99
C THR A 273 9.75 0.47 -25.26
N ALA A 274 10.21 -0.63 -25.86
CA ALA A 274 9.55 -1.23 -27.02
C ALA A 274 8.11 -1.65 -26.68
N ALA A 275 7.89 -2.27 -25.52
CA ALA A 275 6.57 -2.68 -25.07
C ALA A 275 5.62 -1.48 -24.89
N THR A 276 6.10 -0.37 -24.31
CA THR A 276 5.33 0.88 -24.23
C THR A 276 5.07 1.47 -25.62
N PHE A 277 6.08 1.54 -26.49
CA PHE A 277 5.94 2.14 -27.83
C PHE A 277 5.02 1.33 -28.77
N GLN A 278 4.87 0.02 -28.53
CA GLN A 278 3.87 -0.81 -29.22
C GLN A 278 2.42 -0.40 -28.90
N THR A 279 2.19 0.32 -27.80
CA THR A 279 0.86 0.85 -27.47
C THR A 279 0.52 2.10 -28.28
N PHE A 280 1.48 2.72 -28.97
CA PHE A 280 1.29 3.93 -29.76
C PHE A 280 0.93 3.56 -31.20
N LEU A 281 -0.29 3.89 -31.61
CA LEU A 281 -0.79 3.59 -32.96
C LEU A 281 -0.49 4.73 -33.95
N GLY A 282 -0.34 5.96 -33.48
CA GLY A 282 0.09 7.06 -34.33
C GLY A 282 0.10 8.42 -33.64
N PHE A 283 0.97 9.30 -34.13
CA PHE A 283 1.15 10.66 -33.67
C PHE A 283 0.77 11.68 -34.74
N GLN A 284 0.01 12.71 -34.37
CA GLN A 284 -0.13 13.95 -35.14
C GLN A 284 0.59 15.07 -34.40
N PHE A 285 1.70 15.55 -34.96
CA PHE A 285 2.53 16.58 -34.33
C PHE A 285 1.92 17.97 -34.48
N THR A 286 2.08 18.80 -33.44
CA THR A 286 1.66 20.21 -33.39
C THR A 286 2.87 21.09 -33.05
N ASP A 287 2.75 22.42 -33.11
CA ASP A 287 3.89 23.33 -32.90
C ASP A 287 4.63 23.12 -31.55
N ASN A 288 3.94 22.66 -30.50
CA ASN A 288 4.49 22.49 -29.16
C ASN A 288 4.02 21.20 -28.46
N GLY A 289 3.74 20.15 -29.22
CA GLY A 289 3.25 18.89 -28.67
C GLY A 289 2.72 17.97 -29.75
N TYR A 290 1.75 17.13 -29.41
CA TYR A 290 1.20 16.13 -30.33
C TYR A 290 -0.15 15.60 -29.84
N VAL A 291 -0.91 15.02 -30.76
CA VAL A 291 -2.01 14.10 -30.44
C VAL A 291 -1.49 12.68 -30.66
N VAL A 292 -1.65 11.81 -29.66
CA VAL A 292 -1.33 10.39 -29.78
C VAL A 292 -2.58 9.55 -29.67
N TYR A 293 -2.68 8.57 -30.56
CA TYR A 293 -3.70 7.53 -30.58
C TYR A 293 -3.05 6.25 -30.09
N GLY A 294 -3.67 5.57 -29.12
CA GLY A 294 -3.05 4.39 -28.53
C GLY A 294 -4.03 3.30 -28.13
N SER A 295 -3.49 2.09 -27.98
CA SER A 295 -4.23 0.87 -27.68
C SER A 295 -4.33 0.58 -26.18
N TYR A 296 -3.48 1.19 -25.36
CA TYR A 296 -3.53 1.09 -23.90
C TYR A 296 -4.52 2.10 -23.30
N ALA A 297 -5.41 1.63 -22.43
CA ALA A 297 -6.24 2.48 -21.59
C ALA A 297 -6.45 1.75 -20.28
N HIS A 298 -6.00 2.36 -19.19
CA HIS A 298 -6.34 1.84 -17.86
C HIS A 298 -7.86 2.03 -17.66
N PRO A 299 -8.58 1.04 -17.10
CA PRO A 299 -10.03 1.01 -17.21
C PRO A 299 -10.77 2.18 -16.56
N PHE A 300 -10.21 2.76 -15.49
CA PHE A 300 -10.84 3.88 -14.77
C PHE A 300 -9.84 5.00 -14.39
N ALA A 301 -8.57 4.68 -14.08
CA ALA A 301 -7.53 5.69 -13.80
C ALA A 301 -7.02 6.44 -15.05
N ASP A 302 -7.40 7.71 -15.18
CA ASP A 302 -7.00 8.58 -16.29
C ASP A 302 -5.53 9.00 -16.22
N ASP A 303 -4.99 9.19 -15.02
CA ASP A 303 -3.60 9.59 -14.79
C ASP A 303 -2.61 8.49 -15.21
N ILE A 304 -2.91 7.22 -14.88
CA ILE A 304 -2.15 6.04 -15.32
C ILE A 304 -2.20 5.91 -16.85
N THR A 305 -3.39 6.08 -17.44
CA THR A 305 -3.53 6.07 -18.90
C THR A 305 -2.70 7.17 -19.53
N ALA A 306 -2.79 8.40 -19.01
CA ALA A 306 -2.05 9.53 -19.53
C ALA A 306 -0.53 9.33 -19.42
N GLY A 307 -0.04 8.84 -18.27
CA GLY A 307 1.38 8.60 -18.03
C GLY A 307 2.06 7.71 -19.07
N ASN A 308 1.33 6.75 -19.65
CA ASN A 308 1.83 5.91 -20.75
C ASN A 308 2.12 6.71 -22.03
N TYR A 309 1.48 7.86 -22.24
CA TYR A 309 1.48 8.63 -23.49
C TYR A 309 2.22 9.97 -23.41
N ILE A 310 2.73 10.38 -22.25
CA ILE A 310 3.48 11.63 -22.09
C ILE A 310 4.96 11.38 -22.39
N LEU A 311 5.40 11.90 -23.52
CA LEU A 311 6.74 11.82 -24.08
C LEU A 311 7.32 13.24 -24.10
N TYR A 312 8.38 13.44 -23.34
CA TYR A 312 9.10 14.71 -23.28
C TYR A 312 10.60 14.42 -23.27
N PRO A 313 11.38 14.99 -24.20
CA PRO A 313 12.79 14.66 -24.36
C PRO A 313 13.61 15.09 -23.15
N SER A 314 14.60 14.27 -22.82
CA SER A 314 15.46 14.49 -21.66
C SER A 314 16.76 15.25 -21.98
N MET A 315 17.10 15.34 -23.25
CA MET A 315 18.26 16.05 -23.79
C MET A 315 17.97 16.49 -25.24
N PRO A 316 18.78 17.39 -25.83
CA PRO A 316 18.61 17.81 -27.21
C PRO A 316 18.57 16.62 -28.17
N TRP A 317 17.69 16.66 -29.17
CA TRP A 317 17.54 15.51 -30.09
C TRP A 317 18.82 15.20 -30.86
N ASP A 318 19.57 16.22 -31.27
CA ASP A 318 20.82 16.05 -31.99
C ASP A 318 21.85 15.31 -31.16
N MET A 319 21.75 15.42 -29.83
CA MET A 319 22.61 14.70 -28.91
C MET A 319 22.28 13.21 -28.82
N TYR A 320 21.00 12.83 -28.76
CA TYR A 320 20.58 11.42 -28.84
C TYR A 320 21.19 10.73 -30.07
N TRP A 321 21.08 11.39 -31.23
CA TRP A 321 21.51 10.81 -32.49
C TRP A 321 23.03 10.78 -32.65
N ALA A 322 23.77 11.81 -32.20
CA ALA A 322 25.23 11.76 -32.20
C ALA A 322 25.79 10.72 -31.21
N MET A 323 25.15 10.52 -30.05
CA MET A 323 25.47 9.40 -29.16
C MET A 323 25.20 8.05 -29.84
N GLY A 324 24.08 7.92 -30.56
CA GLY A 324 23.75 6.73 -31.33
C GLY A 324 24.79 6.41 -32.41
N GLU A 325 25.28 7.42 -33.14
CA GLU A 325 26.36 7.25 -34.13
C GLU A 325 27.66 6.78 -33.49
N LEU A 326 28.01 7.29 -32.30
CA LEU A 326 29.19 6.85 -31.58
C LEU A 326 29.08 5.36 -31.19
N VAL A 327 27.92 4.95 -30.68
CA VAL A 327 27.66 3.57 -30.24
C VAL A 327 27.62 2.61 -31.42
N ALA A 328 26.86 2.93 -32.47
CA ALA A 328 26.64 2.05 -33.62
C ALA A 328 27.80 2.05 -34.63
N ASN A 329 28.49 3.19 -34.79
CA ASN A 329 29.36 3.44 -35.95
C ASN A 329 30.64 4.23 -35.64
N GLY A 330 31.16 4.19 -34.41
CA GLY A 330 32.36 4.96 -34.01
C GLY A 330 33.58 4.84 -34.95
N ASN A 331 33.79 3.67 -35.56
CA ASN A 331 34.91 3.46 -36.50
C ASN A 331 34.87 4.40 -37.72
N ALA A 332 33.68 4.81 -38.19
CA ALA A 332 33.53 5.76 -39.30
C ALA A 332 34.10 7.14 -38.96
N TYR A 333 34.25 7.43 -37.66
CA TYR A 333 34.79 8.67 -37.10
C TYR A 333 36.23 8.51 -36.61
N GLY A 334 36.89 7.39 -36.94
CA GLY A 334 38.26 7.09 -36.50
C GLY A 334 38.38 6.71 -35.03
N ILE A 335 37.28 6.25 -34.42
CA ILE A 335 37.20 5.87 -33.00
C ILE A 335 37.21 4.36 -32.88
N ASN A 336 38.26 3.82 -32.26
CA ASN A 336 38.43 2.36 -32.10
C ASN A 336 37.74 1.79 -30.86
N ARG A 337 37.36 2.64 -29.89
CA ARG A 337 36.68 2.20 -28.67
C ARG A 337 35.23 1.85 -29.00
N ARG A 338 34.74 0.73 -28.49
CA ARG A 338 33.34 0.32 -28.63
C ARG A 338 32.53 0.78 -27.43
N TYR A 339 31.35 1.30 -27.71
CA TYR A 339 30.44 1.81 -26.71
C TYR A 339 29.13 1.02 -26.71
N SER A 340 28.42 1.06 -25.60
CA SER A 340 27.02 0.64 -25.44
C SER A 340 26.30 1.64 -24.53
N PHE A 341 24.99 1.77 -24.66
CA PHE A 341 24.20 2.60 -23.73
C PHE A 341 24.03 1.92 -22.37
N SER A 342 23.85 0.61 -22.36
CA SER A 342 23.29 -0.16 -21.24
C SER A 342 24.22 -1.27 -20.71
N SER A 343 25.30 -1.59 -21.42
CA SER A 343 26.15 -2.74 -21.10
C SER A 343 27.64 -2.45 -21.19
N SER A 344 28.44 -3.29 -20.54
CA SER A 344 29.90 -3.28 -20.63
C SER A 344 30.43 -4.71 -20.62
N ASP A 345 31.45 -4.99 -21.45
CA ASP A 345 32.18 -6.26 -21.50
C ASP A 345 33.70 -6.00 -21.65
N GLU A 346 34.51 -7.05 -21.86
CA GLU A 346 35.98 -6.91 -22.00
C GLU A 346 36.42 -5.97 -23.13
N SER A 347 35.55 -5.71 -24.11
CA SER A 347 35.82 -4.95 -25.34
C SER A 347 34.92 -3.73 -25.55
N THR A 348 33.87 -3.59 -24.75
CA THR A 348 32.82 -2.57 -24.87
C THR A 348 32.64 -1.85 -23.55
N VAL A 349 32.64 -0.52 -23.55
CA VAL A 349 32.38 0.29 -22.36
C VAL A 349 31.01 0.95 -22.43
N GLN A 350 30.40 1.17 -21.27
CA GLN A 350 29.17 1.96 -21.21
C GLN A 350 29.49 3.43 -21.50
N LEU A 351 28.74 4.06 -22.40
CA LEU A 351 28.92 5.47 -22.75
C LEU A 351 28.61 6.33 -21.52
N ASP A 352 29.52 7.22 -21.17
CA ASP A 352 29.37 8.12 -20.02
C ASP A 352 29.66 9.55 -20.46
N LEU A 353 28.70 10.45 -20.24
CA LEU A 353 28.81 11.85 -20.66
C LEU A 353 29.67 12.70 -19.73
N LEU A 354 30.27 12.12 -18.69
CA LEU A 354 31.23 12.76 -17.78
C LEU A 354 32.68 12.29 -18.01
N THR A 355 32.88 11.06 -18.44
CA THR A 355 34.21 10.49 -18.64
C THR A 355 34.92 11.16 -19.82
N LYS A 356 36.08 11.76 -19.55
CA LYS A 356 36.83 12.58 -20.52
C LYS A 356 37.07 11.88 -21.85
N GLU A 357 37.55 10.64 -21.84
CA GLU A 357 37.84 9.89 -23.06
C GLU A 357 36.59 9.64 -23.91
N HIS A 358 35.43 9.51 -23.28
CA HIS A 358 34.16 9.24 -23.93
C HIS A 358 33.63 10.52 -24.60
N VAL A 359 33.64 11.64 -23.87
CA VAL A 359 33.21 12.93 -24.42
C VAL A 359 34.16 13.47 -25.47
N ASP A 360 35.47 13.22 -25.36
CA ASP A 360 36.44 13.57 -26.40
C ASP A 360 36.11 12.83 -27.72
N ASP A 361 35.70 11.58 -27.66
CA ASP A 361 35.28 10.81 -28.84
C ASP A 361 33.91 11.24 -29.37
N LEU A 362 32.95 11.51 -28.48
CA LEU A 362 31.65 12.07 -28.87
C LEU A 362 31.82 13.42 -29.56
N SER A 363 32.74 14.26 -29.10
CA SER A 363 33.05 15.55 -29.72
C SER A 363 33.53 15.40 -31.18
N LYS A 364 34.28 14.34 -31.51
CA LYS A 364 34.70 14.04 -32.89
C LYS A 364 33.53 13.68 -33.77
N VAL A 365 32.57 12.91 -33.24
CA VAL A 365 31.32 12.58 -33.94
C VAL A 365 30.53 13.86 -34.22
N ILE A 366 30.28 14.68 -33.20
CA ILE A 366 29.55 15.95 -33.33
C ILE A 366 30.25 16.89 -34.34
N GLN A 367 31.58 17.02 -34.28
CA GLN A 367 32.35 17.84 -35.22
C GLN A 367 32.26 17.34 -36.66
N ALA A 368 32.32 16.01 -36.87
CA ALA A 368 32.20 15.42 -38.19
C ALA A 368 30.80 15.67 -38.77
N ILE A 369 29.74 15.44 -37.99
CA ILE A 369 28.36 15.63 -38.45
C ILE A 369 28.07 17.11 -38.72
N SER A 370 28.42 18.01 -37.80
CA SER A 370 28.21 19.47 -37.96
C SER A 370 28.93 20.06 -39.18
N SER A 371 30.03 19.43 -39.63
CA SER A 371 30.78 19.83 -40.83
C SER A 371 30.23 19.21 -42.13
N GLY A 372 29.09 18.49 -42.08
CA GLY A 372 28.51 17.78 -43.22
C GLY A 372 29.24 16.47 -43.58
N GLY A 373 29.93 15.86 -42.62
CA GLY A 373 30.75 14.66 -42.76
C GLY A 373 29.97 13.35 -42.75
N ALA A 374 30.63 12.24 -42.36
CA ALA A 374 30.03 10.91 -42.31
C ALA A 374 28.91 10.87 -41.26
N MET A 375 27.69 10.56 -41.68
CA MET A 375 26.52 10.33 -40.83
C MET A 375 25.63 9.30 -41.53
N SER A 376 25.10 8.35 -40.77
CA SER A 376 24.09 7.44 -41.31
C SER A 376 22.82 8.21 -41.70
N THR A 377 22.22 7.82 -42.82
CA THR A 377 21.00 8.46 -43.33
C THR A 377 19.77 7.74 -42.81
N PHE A 378 18.98 8.45 -42.00
CA PHE A 378 17.71 7.98 -41.48
C PHE A 378 16.55 8.78 -42.11
N PRO A 379 15.59 8.12 -42.78
CA PRO A 379 14.50 8.83 -43.45
C PRO A 379 13.67 9.66 -42.46
N GLY A 380 13.52 10.96 -42.74
CA GLY A 380 12.74 11.87 -41.90
C GLY A 380 13.53 12.54 -40.77
N ILE A 381 14.84 12.30 -40.67
CA ILE A 381 15.77 13.03 -39.77
C ILE A 381 16.55 14.05 -40.60
N ASP A 382 16.37 15.34 -40.32
CA ASP A 382 17.07 16.43 -41.01
C ASP A 382 18.33 16.88 -40.25
N TRP A 383 19.45 16.24 -40.56
CA TRP A 383 20.75 16.57 -40.00
C TRP A 383 21.26 17.98 -40.36
N ASN A 384 20.75 18.62 -41.42
CA ASN A 384 21.16 19.99 -41.73
C ASN A 384 20.67 20.97 -40.65
N SER A 385 19.50 20.68 -40.05
CA SER A 385 18.96 21.45 -38.93
C SER A 385 19.72 21.23 -37.61
N ALA A 386 20.57 20.20 -37.54
CA ALA A 386 21.38 19.89 -36.35
C ALA A 386 22.66 20.72 -36.28
N ALA A 387 23.24 21.16 -37.41
CA ALA A 387 24.60 21.71 -37.43
C ALA A 387 24.81 22.90 -36.48
N SER A 388 23.86 23.85 -36.40
CA SER A 388 23.96 24.98 -35.47
C SER A 388 23.75 24.58 -34.01
N ARG A 389 22.95 23.55 -33.75
CA ARG A 389 22.66 23.02 -32.40
C ARG A 389 23.86 22.26 -31.85
N MET A 390 24.46 21.42 -32.69
CA MET A 390 25.70 20.70 -32.42
C MET A 390 26.88 21.62 -32.10
N ASN A 391 26.95 22.82 -32.69
CA ASN A 391 27.94 23.82 -32.29
C ASN A 391 27.70 24.32 -30.87
N ALA A 392 26.45 24.51 -30.45
CA ALA A 392 26.12 24.88 -29.07
C ALA A 392 26.47 23.74 -28.09
N ASP A 393 26.32 22.47 -28.49
CA ASP A 393 26.79 21.33 -27.70
C ASP A 393 28.31 21.34 -27.52
N LEU A 394 29.07 21.62 -28.59
CA LEU A 394 30.52 21.75 -28.53
C LEU A 394 30.97 22.93 -27.67
N ASP A 395 30.25 24.05 -27.71
CA ASP A 395 30.48 25.20 -26.84
C ASP A 395 30.20 24.86 -25.36
N PHE A 396 29.14 24.10 -25.10
CA PHE A 396 28.82 23.59 -23.76
C PHE A 396 29.93 22.66 -23.25
N TYR A 397 30.37 21.69 -24.05
CA TYR A 397 31.49 20.82 -23.73
C TYR A 397 32.80 21.60 -23.51
N SER A 398 33.06 22.64 -24.30
CA SER A 398 34.24 23.50 -24.12
C SER A 398 34.20 24.29 -22.82
N THR A 399 32.99 24.58 -22.31
CA THR A 399 32.77 25.35 -21.08
C THR A 399 32.84 24.46 -19.83
N TYR A 400 32.13 23.33 -19.84
CA TYR A 400 31.95 22.46 -18.66
C TYR A 400 32.77 21.17 -18.69
N GLY A 401 33.37 20.84 -19.84
CA GLY A 401 34.18 19.63 -20.02
C GLY A 401 33.38 18.33 -20.22
N HIS A 402 32.05 18.41 -20.34
CA HIS A 402 31.15 17.26 -20.44
C HIS A 402 29.93 17.55 -21.34
N PHE A 403 29.16 16.51 -21.70
CA PHE A 403 27.94 16.63 -22.54
C PHE A 403 26.62 16.38 -21.77
N VAL A 404 26.64 16.46 -20.43
CA VAL A 404 25.41 16.42 -19.61
C VAL A 404 24.60 17.70 -19.84
N ILE A 405 23.74 17.68 -20.86
CA ILE A 405 22.87 18.78 -21.29
C ILE A 405 21.41 18.34 -21.15
N SER A 406 20.60 19.10 -20.41
CA SER A 406 19.17 18.84 -20.25
C SER A 406 18.38 20.15 -20.11
N ASN A 407 17.20 20.12 -19.49
CA ASN A 407 16.20 21.20 -19.45
C ASN A 407 15.69 21.54 -18.03
N GLY A 408 16.28 20.93 -17.00
CA GLY A 408 15.87 21.09 -15.61
C GLY A 408 16.42 22.35 -14.95
N PRO A 409 16.12 22.55 -13.65
CA PRO A 409 16.38 23.79 -12.93
C PRO A 409 17.85 24.04 -12.60
N TYR A 410 18.75 23.06 -12.78
CA TYR A 410 20.17 23.20 -12.49
C TYR A 410 21.05 22.66 -13.61
N ILE A 411 22.20 23.30 -13.82
CA ILE A 411 23.29 22.84 -14.70
C ILE A 411 24.37 22.19 -13.84
N LEU A 412 24.95 21.09 -14.32
CA LEU A 412 26.20 20.57 -13.78
C LEU A 412 27.35 21.51 -14.16
N ASP A 413 27.85 22.26 -13.18
CA ASP A 413 28.92 23.24 -13.37
C ASP A 413 30.30 22.61 -13.21
N MET A 414 30.41 21.63 -12.30
CA MET A 414 31.66 20.94 -12.03
C MET A 414 31.40 19.52 -11.51
N TYR A 415 32.18 18.57 -12.01
CA TYR A 415 32.31 17.22 -11.45
C TYR A 415 33.80 16.91 -11.24
N SER A 416 34.18 16.64 -10.00
CA SER A 416 35.56 16.36 -9.58
C SER A 416 35.56 15.04 -8.80
N PRO A 417 35.58 13.89 -9.51
CA PRO A 417 35.53 12.57 -8.87
C PRO A 417 36.70 12.34 -7.91
N GLU A 418 37.89 12.88 -8.23
CA GLU A 418 39.08 12.79 -7.38
C GLU A 418 38.95 13.48 -6.02
N ASN A 419 38.05 14.46 -5.92
CA ASN A 419 37.74 15.17 -4.67
C ASN A 419 36.39 14.75 -4.08
N LEU A 420 35.72 13.75 -4.68
CA LEU A 420 34.35 13.35 -4.34
C LEU A 420 33.42 14.57 -4.22
N TYR A 421 33.50 15.46 -5.21
CA TYR A 421 32.80 16.74 -5.21
C TYR A 421 32.04 16.95 -6.54
N LEU A 422 30.82 17.46 -6.43
CA LEU A 422 30.08 17.96 -7.59
C LEU A 422 29.38 19.28 -7.25
N LYS A 423 29.23 20.14 -8.25
CA LYS A 423 28.58 21.44 -8.11
C LYS A 423 27.53 21.63 -9.20
N LEU A 424 26.34 21.99 -8.76
CA LEU A 424 25.24 22.42 -9.60
C LEU A 424 25.02 23.92 -9.44
N VAL A 425 24.71 24.60 -10.54
CA VAL A 425 24.32 26.03 -10.54
C VAL A 425 22.94 26.19 -11.14
N LYS A 426 22.18 27.14 -10.61
CA LYS A 426 20.80 27.37 -11.06
C LYS A 426 20.75 27.77 -12.54
N PHE A 427 19.89 27.10 -13.29
CA PHE A 427 19.61 27.40 -14.70
C PHE A 427 18.53 28.48 -14.83
N ASN A 428 18.90 29.57 -15.49
CA ASN A 428 18.04 30.75 -15.69
C ASN A 428 17.39 30.83 -17.08
N GLY A 429 17.51 29.77 -17.90
CA GLY A 429 16.84 29.72 -19.21
C GLY A 429 15.32 29.57 -19.10
N GLN A 430 14.64 29.70 -20.24
CA GLN A 430 13.18 29.66 -20.26
C GLN A 430 12.65 28.28 -19.82
N ARG A 431 11.82 28.27 -18.77
CA ARG A 431 11.12 27.10 -18.25
C ARG A 431 9.75 27.50 -17.70
N SER A 432 8.74 26.69 -17.96
CA SER A 432 7.43 26.80 -17.32
C SER A 432 6.86 25.43 -16.94
N THR A 433 6.03 25.40 -15.88
CA THR A 433 5.36 24.19 -15.42
C THR A 433 3.84 24.34 -15.45
N PHE A 434 3.14 23.21 -15.57
CA PHE A 434 1.68 23.12 -15.65
C PHE A 434 1.01 22.53 -14.41
N ASN A 435 1.75 22.15 -13.36
CA ASN A 435 1.16 21.74 -12.09
C ASN A 435 0.74 22.93 -11.23
N ASP A 436 -0.29 22.68 -10.41
CA ASP A 436 -0.75 23.56 -9.34
C ASP A 436 -0.55 22.94 -7.95
N ASP A 437 0.15 21.80 -7.86
CA ASP A 437 0.45 21.15 -6.58
C ASP A 437 1.53 21.95 -5.82
N PRO A 438 1.22 22.50 -4.63
CA PRO A 438 2.17 23.29 -3.87
C PRO A 438 3.36 22.46 -3.34
N LYS A 439 3.26 21.12 -3.31
CA LYS A 439 4.35 20.22 -2.91
C LYS A 439 5.32 19.93 -4.06
N LEU A 440 5.04 20.37 -5.29
CA LEU A 440 5.90 20.24 -6.45
C LEU A 440 6.51 21.60 -6.82
N PRO A 441 7.73 21.93 -6.36
CA PRO A 441 8.37 23.20 -6.68
C PRO A 441 8.48 23.45 -8.19
N LYS A 442 8.11 24.66 -8.62
CA LYS A 442 8.26 25.12 -10.02
C LYS A 442 9.71 25.52 -10.34
N ASP A 443 10.46 25.92 -9.32
CA ASP A 443 11.83 26.37 -9.44
C ASP A 443 12.63 26.02 -8.18
N GLY A 444 13.96 25.93 -8.33
CA GLY A 444 14.88 25.67 -7.23
C GLY A 444 15.11 26.92 -6.37
N TYR A 445 15.13 26.75 -5.05
CA TYR A 445 15.41 27.83 -4.11
C TYR A 445 16.89 28.22 -4.09
N ALA A 446 17.79 27.22 -4.06
CA ALA A 446 19.23 27.42 -4.02
C ALA A 446 19.75 27.95 -5.37
N ASP A 447 20.71 28.86 -5.33
CA ASP A 447 21.45 29.30 -6.52
C ASP A 447 22.59 28.32 -6.85
N VAL A 448 23.10 27.61 -5.83
CA VAL A 448 24.16 26.60 -5.95
C VAL A 448 23.82 25.41 -5.06
N ILE A 449 23.97 24.19 -5.59
CA ILE A 449 23.92 22.94 -4.82
C ILE A 449 25.29 22.26 -4.94
N GLU A 450 25.88 21.86 -3.82
CA GLU A 450 27.19 21.23 -3.76
C GLU A 450 27.05 19.87 -3.09
N PHE A 451 27.46 18.80 -3.77
CA PHE A 451 27.50 17.46 -3.20
C PHE A 451 28.92 17.12 -2.74
N TYR A 452 29.01 16.54 -1.56
CA TYR A 452 30.24 16.09 -0.92
C TYR A 452 30.14 14.60 -0.59
N GLY A 453 31.13 13.83 -1.02
CA GLY A 453 31.20 12.40 -0.78
C GLY A 453 31.93 12.08 0.52
N PHE A 454 31.33 11.21 1.31
CA PHE A 454 31.86 10.75 2.59
C PHE A 454 32.08 9.25 2.57
N GLN A 455 33.26 8.81 3.01
CA GLN A 455 33.57 7.38 3.13
C GLN A 455 33.03 6.74 4.42
N ASN A 456 32.54 7.56 5.36
CA ASN A 456 32.09 7.12 6.67
C ASN A 456 30.83 7.87 7.11
N GLU A 457 29.82 7.11 7.53
CA GLU A 457 28.51 7.61 7.95
C GLU A 457 28.55 8.51 9.19
N ASP A 458 29.37 8.16 10.18
CA ASP A 458 29.45 8.91 11.44
C ASP A 458 30.07 10.28 11.19
N THR A 459 31.06 10.35 10.29
CA THR A 459 31.67 11.61 9.86
C THR A 459 30.65 12.51 9.16
N LEU A 460 29.84 11.95 8.25
CA LEU A 460 28.76 12.70 7.61
C LEU A 460 27.76 13.24 8.64
N LEU A 461 27.25 12.38 9.53
CA LEU A 461 26.28 12.77 10.54
C LEU A 461 26.80 13.89 11.45
N LEU A 462 28.07 13.82 11.87
CA LEU A 462 28.71 14.86 12.67
C LEU A 462 28.86 16.18 11.91
N GLN A 463 29.25 16.14 10.63
CA GLN A 463 29.35 17.37 9.83
C GLN A 463 27.99 18.02 9.57
N VAL A 464 26.93 17.23 9.43
CA VAL A 464 25.56 17.78 9.40
C VAL A 464 25.20 18.40 10.76
N ALA A 465 25.47 17.72 11.87
CA ALA A 465 25.18 18.25 13.22
C ALA A 465 25.96 19.55 13.53
N HIS A 466 27.17 19.71 12.99
CA HIS A 466 27.96 20.94 13.11
C HIS A 466 27.55 22.05 12.13
N GLY A 467 26.82 21.72 11.06
CA GLY A 467 26.39 22.68 10.04
C GLY A 467 27.44 22.96 8.96
N ASP A 468 28.49 22.14 8.87
CA ASP A 468 29.46 22.15 7.76
C ASP A 468 28.80 21.61 6.47
N ILE A 469 27.89 20.64 6.64
CA ILE A 469 26.98 20.12 5.63
C ILE A 469 25.56 20.48 6.05
N ASP A 470 24.73 20.93 5.10
CA ASP A 470 23.39 21.41 5.42
C ASP A 470 22.40 20.24 5.59
N LEU A 471 22.53 19.16 4.80
CA LEU A 471 21.78 17.92 4.95
C LEU A 471 22.56 16.68 4.46
N GLY A 472 22.25 15.51 5.03
CA GLY A 472 22.77 14.22 4.59
C GLY A 472 21.73 13.39 3.84
N LEU A 473 22.07 12.86 2.67
CA LEU A 473 21.24 11.95 1.87
C LEU A 473 21.51 10.48 2.20
N VAL A 474 21.65 10.22 3.50
CA VAL A 474 21.77 8.89 4.10
C VAL A 474 20.82 8.86 5.28
N ALA A 475 19.89 7.91 5.26
CA ALA A 475 18.98 7.72 6.37
C ALA A 475 19.62 6.74 7.37
N PHE A 476 19.37 6.97 8.66
CA PHE A 476 19.86 6.10 9.73
C PHE A 476 18.71 5.66 10.63
N GLY A 477 18.79 4.45 11.16
CA GLY A 477 17.87 3.99 12.21
C GLY A 477 17.97 4.85 13.48
N ALA A 478 16.91 4.89 14.28
CA ALA A 478 16.80 5.71 15.49
C ALA A 478 17.99 5.54 16.45
N ASN A 479 18.50 4.32 16.59
CA ASN A 479 19.62 3.97 17.47
C ASN A 479 20.90 4.77 17.17
N LYS A 480 21.14 5.11 15.90
CA LYS A 480 22.33 5.89 15.49
C LYS A 480 22.30 7.30 16.07
N TYR A 481 21.11 7.89 16.18
CA TYR A 481 20.91 9.22 16.75
C TYR A 481 20.95 9.24 18.28
N GLN A 482 20.48 8.17 18.92
CA GLN A 482 20.56 8.02 20.38
C GLN A 482 22.02 7.98 20.89
N GLY A 483 22.98 7.65 20.02
CA GLY A 483 24.41 7.71 20.32
C GLY A 483 25.02 9.12 20.33
N LEU A 484 24.30 10.15 19.88
CA LEU A 484 24.78 11.54 19.87
C LEU A 484 24.57 12.21 21.24
N SER A 485 25.44 13.18 21.57
CA SER A 485 25.22 14.07 22.71
C SER A 485 23.99 14.97 22.48
N GLU A 486 23.31 15.39 23.54
CA GLU A 486 22.12 16.25 23.47
C GLU A 486 22.33 17.52 22.62
N ASP A 487 23.49 18.17 22.71
CA ASP A 487 23.82 19.37 21.93
C ASP A 487 23.85 19.11 20.41
N LEU A 488 24.42 17.97 19.99
CA LEU A 488 24.50 17.59 18.59
C LEU A 488 23.13 17.18 18.06
N LEU A 489 22.38 16.42 18.84
CA LEU A 489 21.01 16.04 18.48
C LEU A 489 20.11 17.27 18.40
N TYR A 490 20.29 18.25 19.29
CA TYR A 490 19.54 19.50 19.25
C TYR A 490 19.73 20.22 17.92
N ASN A 491 20.91 20.21 17.30
CA ASN A 491 21.17 20.89 16.03
C ASN A 491 20.50 20.23 14.82
N LEU A 492 19.97 19.02 14.97
CA LEU A 492 19.39 18.26 13.88
C LEU A 492 17.86 18.41 13.84
N ARG A 493 17.33 18.46 12.62
CA ARG A 493 15.96 18.09 12.31
C ARG A 493 16.01 16.78 11.54
N LEU A 494 15.24 15.80 12.01
CA LEU A 494 15.21 14.45 11.45
C LEU A 494 13.97 14.29 10.56
N TYR A 495 14.17 13.80 9.35
CA TYR A 495 13.10 13.57 8.38
C TYR A 495 12.92 12.07 8.14
N ASN A 496 11.72 11.56 8.43
CA ASN A 496 11.39 10.14 8.34
C ASN A 496 11.36 9.66 6.88
N VAL A 497 11.73 8.41 6.67
CA VAL A 497 11.55 7.65 5.42
C VAL A 497 11.15 6.22 5.73
N ALA A 498 10.16 5.69 5.01
CA ALA A 498 9.86 4.27 4.99
C ALA A 498 10.91 3.54 4.16
N SER A 499 11.89 2.89 4.81
CA SER A 499 13.03 2.31 4.12
C SER A 499 12.77 0.86 3.67
N SER A 500 12.01 0.12 4.47
CA SER A 500 11.74 -1.29 4.24
C SER A 500 10.55 -1.79 5.05
N SER A 501 10.11 -3.01 4.81
CA SER A 501 9.14 -3.72 5.66
C SER A 501 9.63 -5.12 5.99
N ILE A 502 9.18 -5.64 7.13
CA ILE A 502 9.46 -7.00 7.60
C ILE A 502 8.18 -7.81 7.64
N GLU A 503 8.30 -9.07 7.25
CA GLU A 503 7.21 -10.04 7.28
C GLU A 503 7.71 -11.43 7.70
N LEU A 504 6.77 -12.28 8.13
CA LEU A 504 6.97 -13.72 8.21
C LEU A 504 6.34 -14.40 7.01
N THR A 505 7.17 -15.13 6.28
CA THR A 505 6.70 -16.06 5.26
C THR A 505 6.57 -17.43 5.92
N LEU A 506 5.40 -18.04 5.78
CA LEU A 506 5.09 -19.36 6.32
C LEU A 506 5.07 -20.37 5.17
N ASN A 507 5.59 -21.59 5.41
CA ASN A 507 5.53 -22.68 4.45
C ASN A 507 4.26 -23.53 4.71
N PRO A 508 3.20 -23.39 3.89
CA PRO A 508 1.95 -24.12 4.08
C PRO A 508 1.97 -25.53 3.49
N TYR A 509 3.12 -26.02 2.99
CA TYR A 509 3.16 -27.27 2.24
C TYR A 509 2.65 -28.47 3.04
N HIS A 510 1.80 -29.26 2.40
CA HIS A 510 1.46 -30.63 2.76
C HIS A 510 1.47 -31.49 1.50
N ASP A 511 1.47 -32.81 1.67
CA ASP A 511 1.42 -33.73 0.54
C ASP A 511 0.13 -33.50 -0.27
N PRO A 512 0.20 -33.24 -1.60
CA PRO A 512 -0.97 -32.88 -2.41
C PRO A 512 -2.06 -33.96 -2.48
N ASP A 513 -1.72 -35.21 -2.17
CA ASP A 513 -2.63 -36.35 -2.16
C ASP A 513 -3.34 -36.54 -0.80
N LYS A 514 -3.08 -35.68 0.19
CA LYS A 514 -3.63 -35.77 1.54
C LYS A 514 -4.39 -34.51 1.94
N ASP A 515 -5.56 -34.66 2.53
CA ASP A 515 -6.33 -33.57 3.15
C ASP A 515 -5.95 -33.42 4.64
N ALA A 516 -4.65 -33.54 4.93
CA ALA A 516 -4.06 -33.47 6.25
C ALA A 516 -2.71 -32.74 6.20
N PRO A 517 -2.30 -32.06 7.28
CA PRO A 517 -1.04 -31.33 7.41
C PRO A 517 0.18 -32.27 7.55
N ILE A 518 0.32 -33.21 6.61
CA ILE A 518 1.34 -34.25 6.57
C ILE A 518 2.30 -33.98 5.43
N VAL A 519 3.59 -34.14 5.70
CA VAL A 519 4.67 -34.08 4.72
C VAL A 519 5.44 -35.40 4.75
N THR A 520 5.54 -36.08 3.62
CA THR A 520 6.28 -37.35 3.51
C THR A 520 7.58 -37.13 2.73
N LEU A 521 8.71 -37.44 3.38
CA LEU A 521 10.05 -37.45 2.78
C LEU A 521 10.66 -38.85 2.86
N ASP A 522 11.78 -39.07 2.17
CA ASP A 522 12.57 -40.30 2.31
C ASP A 522 13.06 -40.55 3.74
N THR A 523 13.18 -39.49 4.54
CA THR A 523 13.63 -39.53 5.94
C THR A 523 12.52 -39.82 6.93
N GLY A 524 11.25 -39.78 6.51
CA GLY A 524 10.10 -40.04 7.36
C GLY A 524 8.87 -39.18 7.01
N THR A 525 7.83 -39.33 7.82
CA THR A 525 6.60 -38.55 7.74
C THR A 525 6.56 -37.53 8.87
N TYR A 526 6.18 -36.30 8.55
CA TYR A 526 6.21 -35.16 9.46
C TYR A 526 4.86 -34.44 9.48
N PHE A 527 4.55 -33.82 10.61
CA PHE A 527 3.47 -32.86 10.74
C PHE A 527 3.98 -31.45 10.41
N ASN A 528 3.26 -30.74 9.53
CA ASN A 528 3.51 -29.33 9.27
C ASN A 528 2.43 -28.46 9.93
N PRO A 529 2.71 -27.79 11.07
CA PRO A 529 1.72 -26.93 11.72
C PRO A 529 1.27 -25.78 10.82
N PHE A 530 2.11 -25.31 9.89
CA PHE A 530 1.75 -24.20 9.00
C PHE A 530 0.94 -24.63 7.78
N ALA A 531 0.74 -25.93 7.55
CA ALA A 531 -0.29 -26.41 6.63
C ALA A 531 -1.71 -26.24 7.22
N VAL A 532 -1.84 -26.03 8.53
CA VAL A 532 -3.10 -25.70 9.20
C VAL A 532 -3.38 -24.19 9.07
N ARG A 533 -4.36 -23.81 8.26
CA ARG A 533 -4.70 -22.40 7.99
C ARG A 533 -5.02 -21.60 9.25
N GLU A 534 -5.73 -22.20 10.22
CA GLU A 534 -6.06 -21.54 11.49
C GLU A 534 -4.80 -21.14 12.28
N ILE A 535 -3.74 -21.95 12.23
CA ILE A 535 -2.46 -21.63 12.87
C ILE A 535 -1.78 -20.48 12.14
N ARG A 536 -1.77 -20.49 10.80
CA ARG A 536 -1.26 -19.35 10.02
C ARG A 536 -2.01 -18.07 10.36
N PHE A 537 -3.33 -18.12 10.36
CA PHE A 537 -4.17 -16.96 10.66
C PHE A 537 -3.99 -16.45 12.09
N ALA A 538 -3.84 -17.35 13.06
CA ALA A 538 -3.59 -17.02 14.45
C ALA A 538 -2.33 -16.15 14.65
N PHE A 539 -1.31 -16.30 13.81
CA PHE A 539 -0.08 -15.52 13.93
C PHE A 539 -0.27 -14.02 13.68
N ASN A 540 -1.32 -13.62 12.95
CA ASN A 540 -1.67 -12.20 12.85
C ASN A 540 -2.06 -11.60 14.20
N TYR A 541 -2.59 -12.42 15.12
CA TYR A 541 -3.05 -12.02 16.45
C TYR A 541 -2.05 -12.37 17.55
N LEU A 542 -1.24 -13.43 17.35
CA LEU A 542 -0.24 -13.85 18.32
C LEU A 542 0.92 -12.85 18.42
N VAL A 543 1.33 -12.27 17.28
CA VAL A 543 2.49 -11.37 17.22
C VAL A 543 2.07 -9.95 17.58
N ASN A 544 2.62 -9.43 18.67
CA ASN A 544 2.43 -8.03 19.07
C ASN A 544 3.41 -7.14 18.30
N ARG A 545 2.90 -6.40 17.30
CA ARG A 545 3.71 -5.51 16.45
C ARG A 545 4.13 -4.25 17.19
N ARG A 546 3.32 -3.77 18.13
CA ARG A 546 3.71 -2.65 19.01
C ARG A 546 4.92 -3.02 19.87
N TYR A 547 4.97 -4.26 20.38
CA TYR A 547 6.15 -4.77 21.09
C TYR A 547 7.39 -4.73 20.21
N ILE A 548 7.30 -5.16 18.96
CA ILE A 548 8.40 -5.08 17.99
C ILE A 548 8.85 -3.62 17.80
N VAL A 549 7.90 -2.71 17.57
CA VAL A 549 8.19 -1.28 17.38
C VAL A 549 8.89 -0.68 18.61
N ASP A 550 8.36 -0.89 19.80
CA ASP A 550 8.85 -0.24 21.02
C ASP A 550 10.14 -0.85 21.56
N ASN A 551 10.26 -2.19 21.51
CA ASN A 551 11.32 -2.92 22.21
C ASN A 551 12.45 -3.38 21.30
N ILE A 552 12.17 -3.59 20.01
CA ILE A 552 13.20 -4.02 19.03
C ILE A 552 13.64 -2.83 18.19
N TYR A 553 12.70 -2.03 17.70
CA TYR A 553 12.99 -0.86 16.86
C TYR A 553 13.14 0.45 17.62
N HIS A 554 12.87 0.46 18.93
CA HIS A 554 12.94 1.65 19.79
C HIS A 554 12.17 2.87 19.24
N GLY A 555 10.99 2.62 18.65
CA GLY A 555 10.14 3.62 18.00
C GLY A 555 10.52 3.94 16.55
N GLY A 556 11.57 3.35 16.00
CA GLY A 556 12.03 3.51 14.61
C GLY A 556 11.28 2.65 13.60
N ALA A 557 9.99 2.41 13.80
CA ALA A 557 9.14 1.63 12.90
C ALA A 557 7.66 1.93 13.15
N ALA A 558 6.79 1.50 12.23
CA ALA A 558 5.34 1.47 12.42
C ALA A 558 4.79 0.04 12.26
N PRO A 559 3.72 -0.33 12.99
CA PRO A 559 3.05 -1.61 12.79
C PRO A 559 2.49 -1.74 11.36
N ALA A 560 2.82 -2.83 10.68
CA ALA A 560 2.28 -3.16 9.36
C ALA A 560 1.33 -4.35 9.48
N LEU A 561 0.05 -4.15 9.16
CA LEU A 561 -0.97 -5.20 9.22
C LEU A 561 -1.10 -5.99 7.90
N SER A 562 -0.52 -5.48 6.81
CA SER A 562 -0.45 -6.17 5.52
C SER A 562 0.73 -5.69 4.67
N GLY A 563 0.82 -6.19 3.43
CA GLY A 563 1.79 -5.72 2.44
C GLY A 563 1.55 -4.31 1.93
N ILE A 564 0.37 -3.74 2.19
CA ILE A 564 0.08 -2.31 2.02
C ILE A 564 0.47 -1.63 3.33
N THR A 565 1.71 -1.18 3.40
CA THR A 565 2.31 -0.63 4.62
C THR A 565 1.74 0.76 4.94
N PRO A 566 1.92 1.29 6.17
CA PRO A 566 1.30 2.56 6.57
C PRO A 566 1.62 3.77 5.68
N ASN A 567 2.82 3.85 5.11
CA ASN A 567 3.22 4.94 4.22
C ASN A 567 2.90 4.69 2.73
N ASP A 568 2.26 3.57 2.39
CA ASP A 568 1.71 3.36 1.04
C ASP A 568 0.52 4.32 0.79
N PRO A 569 0.46 5.04 -0.34
CA PRO A 569 -0.65 5.95 -0.64
C PRO A 569 -2.05 5.30 -0.62
N ALA A 570 -2.10 3.97 -0.83
CA ALA A 570 -3.34 3.19 -0.81
C ALA A 570 -3.78 2.74 0.59
N SER A 571 -2.94 2.91 1.63
CA SER A 571 -3.20 2.39 2.99
C SER A 571 -4.56 2.81 3.56
N LYS A 572 -4.98 4.05 3.29
CA LYS A 572 -6.27 4.62 3.72
C LYS A 572 -7.50 3.83 3.26
N TYR A 573 -7.41 3.03 2.20
CA TYR A 573 -8.54 2.26 1.66
C TYR A 573 -8.76 0.92 2.37
N PHE A 574 -7.79 0.45 3.18
CA PHE A 574 -7.79 -0.89 3.78
C PHE A 574 -8.14 -0.94 5.26
N THR A 575 -8.33 0.20 5.92
CA THR A 575 -8.83 0.27 7.31
C THR A 575 -10.09 -0.59 7.53
N PRO A 576 -11.10 -0.61 6.63
CA PRO A 576 -12.26 -1.49 6.78
C PRO A 576 -11.90 -2.99 6.85
N VAL A 577 -10.88 -3.43 6.12
CA VAL A 577 -10.43 -4.84 6.13
C VAL A 577 -9.85 -5.21 7.49
N TYR A 578 -8.92 -4.40 8.00
CA TYR A 578 -8.31 -4.63 9.31
C TYR A 578 -9.36 -4.61 10.42
N ARG A 579 -10.33 -3.70 10.30
CA ARG A 579 -11.48 -3.58 11.19
C ARG A 579 -12.36 -4.84 11.19
N ALA A 580 -12.81 -5.26 10.01
CA ALA A 580 -13.67 -6.44 9.82
C ALA A 580 -13.01 -7.73 10.34
N LEU A 581 -11.70 -7.85 10.15
CA LEU A 581 -10.90 -8.95 10.70
C LEU A 581 -10.46 -8.70 12.15
N GLY A 582 -10.77 -7.55 12.76
CA GLY A 582 -10.33 -7.11 14.09
C GLY A 582 -8.83 -7.26 14.35
N LEU A 583 -8.02 -6.99 13.33
CA LEU A 583 -6.57 -6.94 13.44
C LEU A 583 -6.15 -5.68 14.19
N LYS A 584 -5.36 -5.86 15.25
CA LYS A 584 -4.85 -4.80 16.13
C LYS A 584 -3.33 -4.81 16.11
N GLU A 585 -2.69 -3.65 16.26
CA GLU A 585 -1.22 -3.56 16.34
C GLU A 585 -0.62 -4.34 17.53
N ASN A 586 -1.38 -4.47 18.63
CA ASN A 586 -0.97 -5.20 19.82
C ASN A 586 -1.22 -6.72 19.72
N GLY A 587 -1.88 -7.19 18.67
CA GLY A 587 -2.40 -8.55 18.58
C GLY A 587 -3.63 -8.80 19.46
N ASP A 588 -4.07 -10.05 19.48
CA ASP A 588 -5.10 -10.61 20.35
C ASP A 588 -4.68 -12.03 20.74
N PHE A 589 -3.96 -12.13 21.86
CA PHE A 589 -3.37 -13.39 22.30
C PHE A 589 -4.42 -14.48 22.55
N ASN A 590 -5.56 -14.12 23.16
CA ASN A 590 -6.60 -15.10 23.49
C ASN A 590 -7.27 -15.63 22.23
N TYR A 591 -7.56 -14.75 21.26
CA TYR A 591 -8.11 -15.18 19.99
C TYR A 591 -7.11 -16.04 19.20
N ALA A 592 -5.82 -15.68 19.22
CA ALA A 592 -4.76 -16.48 18.61
C ALA A 592 -4.72 -17.90 19.18
N MET A 593 -4.75 -18.05 20.51
CA MET A 593 -4.73 -19.36 21.15
C MET A 593 -5.98 -20.17 20.84
N LYS A 594 -7.16 -19.54 20.79
CA LYS A 594 -8.39 -20.22 20.34
C LYS A 594 -8.25 -20.78 18.93
N LEU A 595 -7.77 -19.98 17.98
CA LEU A 595 -7.57 -20.42 16.60
C LEU A 595 -6.58 -21.58 16.51
N ILE A 596 -5.48 -21.52 17.29
CA ILE A 596 -4.50 -22.59 17.37
C ILE A 596 -5.13 -23.87 17.92
N ASP A 597 -5.88 -23.79 19.01
CA ASP A 597 -6.53 -24.95 19.62
C ASP A 597 -7.58 -25.58 18.68
N GLU A 598 -8.39 -24.76 18.01
CA GLU A 598 -9.35 -25.21 17.00
C GLU A 598 -8.65 -25.86 15.79
N GLY A 599 -7.56 -25.25 15.32
CA GLY A 599 -6.74 -25.79 14.23
C GLY A 599 -6.08 -27.12 14.59
N MET A 600 -5.50 -27.23 15.79
CA MET A 600 -4.87 -28.45 16.26
C MET A 600 -5.89 -29.56 16.49
N ALA A 601 -7.08 -29.26 17.02
CA ALA A 601 -8.15 -30.25 17.15
C ALA A 601 -8.55 -30.86 15.79
N LYS A 602 -8.74 -30.01 14.76
CA LYS A 602 -8.98 -30.47 13.38
C LYS A 602 -7.81 -31.30 12.86
N ALA A 603 -6.59 -30.84 13.10
CA ALA A 603 -5.38 -31.52 12.65
C ALA A 603 -5.24 -32.93 13.25
N VAL A 604 -5.60 -33.13 14.52
CA VAL A 604 -5.65 -34.45 15.17
C VAL A 604 -6.58 -35.39 14.42
N GLU A 605 -7.80 -34.95 14.10
CA GLU A 605 -8.76 -35.74 13.32
C GLU A 605 -8.23 -36.05 11.92
N GLN A 606 -7.64 -35.05 11.25
CA GLN A 606 -7.10 -35.18 9.91
C GLN A 606 -5.99 -36.23 9.84
N VAL A 607 -4.96 -36.12 10.70
CA VAL A 607 -3.82 -37.06 10.64
C VAL A 607 -4.20 -38.48 11.09
N THR A 608 -5.19 -38.62 11.98
CA THR A 608 -5.70 -39.92 12.41
C THR A 608 -6.30 -40.71 11.23
N ARG A 609 -6.95 -40.04 10.27
CA ARG A 609 -7.49 -40.68 9.05
C ARG A 609 -6.39 -41.30 8.19
N TYR A 610 -5.16 -40.83 8.33
CA TYR A 610 -3.97 -41.35 7.65
C TYR A 610 -3.13 -42.31 8.52
N GLY A 611 -3.64 -42.72 9.69
CA GLY A 611 -2.99 -43.69 10.57
C GLY A 611 -1.88 -43.12 11.46
N HIS A 612 -1.83 -41.79 11.60
CA HIS A 612 -0.86 -41.09 12.43
C HIS A 612 -1.48 -40.60 13.74
N THR A 613 -0.64 -40.27 14.71
CA THR A 613 -1.03 -39.74 16.02
C THR A 613 -0.49 -38.33 16.21
N LEU A 614 -1.29 -37.45 16.82
CA LEU A 614 -0.91 -36.10 17.20
C LEU A 614 -1.46 -35.81 18.61
N GLU A 615 -0.59 -35.51 19.55
CA GLU A 615 -0.95 -35.37 20.96
C GLU A 615 -0.13 -34.27 21.65
N LYS A 616 -0.76 -33.50 22.56
CA LYS A 616 -0.04 -32.57 23.44
C LYS A 616 0.30 -33.30 24.74
N ARG A 617 1.57 -33.27 25.15
CA ARG A 617 2.04 -33.96 26.36
C ARG A 617 2.18 -33.02 27.56
N ASP A 618 2.46 -33.59 28.73
CA ASP A 618 2.58 -32.88 30.01
C ASP A 618 3.72 -31.84 30.04
N ASP A 619 4.69 -31.94 29.13
CA ASP A 619 5.76 -30.96 28.97
C ASP A 619 5.33 -29.73 28.16
N GLY A 620 4.08 -29.68 27.71
CA GLY A 620 3.49 -28.58 26.96
C GLY A 620 3.69 -28.65 25.45
N TYR A 621 4.44 -29.64 24.94
CA TYR A 621 4.74 -29.76 23.51
C TYR A 621 3.81 -30.74 22.80
N TRP A 622 3.59 -30.49 21.52
CA TRP A 622 2.92 -31.41 20.61
C TRP A 622 3.88 -32.46 20.07
N TYR A 623 3.37 -33.68 19.92
CA TYR A 623 4.10 -34.84 19.43
C TYR A 623 3.34 -35.48 18.27
N PHE A 624 4.01 -35.68 17.14
CA PHE A 624 3.52 -36.42 15.99
C PHE A 624 4.24 -37.77 15.92
N ASP A 625 3.48 -38.87 15.97
CA ASP A 625 4.02 -40.25 16.06
C ASP A 625 5.11 -40.43 17.12
N GLY A 626 4.90 -39.78 18.26
CA GLY A 626 5.78 -39.82 19.42
C GLY A 626 7.07 -38.99 19.31
N GLN A 627 7.29 -38.28 18.20
CA GLN A 627 8.36 -37.29 18.05
C GLN A 627 7.84 -35.87 18.28
N PRO A 628 8.59 -34.97 18.93
CA PRO A 628 8.14 -33.60 19.13
C PRO A 628 7.96 -32.91 17.76
N VAL A 629 6.88 -32.14 17.63
CA VAL A 629 6.67 -31.29 16.46
C VAL A 629 7.72 -30.18 16.48
N GLU A 630 8.64 -30.24 15.53
CA GLU A 630 9.72 -29.28 15.36
C GLU A 630 9.46 -28.38 14.14
N VAL A 631 9.72 -27.08 14.33
CA VAL A 631 9.55 -26.01 13.36
C VAL A 631 10.91 -25.42 13.02
N LYS A 632 11.30 -25.48 11.74
CA LYS A 632 12.55 -24.93 11.22
C LYS A 632 12.39 -23.46 10.87
N PHE A 633 12.95 -22.57 11.67
CA PHE A 633 12.77 -21.14 11.51
C PHE A 633 14.06 -20.49 10.96
N VAL A 634 14.02 -20.10 9.68
CA VAL A 634 15.09 -19.33 9.04
C VAL A 634 15.03 -17.87 9.49
N ILE A 635 15.99 -17.47 10.31
CA ILE A 635 16.07 -16.14 10.91
C ILE A 635 17.26 -15.38 10.33
N ARG A 636 16.99 -14.21 9.76
CA ARG A 636 17.98 -13.30 9.19
C ARG A 636 18.81 -12.65 10.29
N THR A 637 20.10 -12.42 10.02
CA THR A 637 21.09 -12.01 11.05
C THR A 637 21.69 -10.62 10.82
N GLU A 638 21.37 -9.98 9.70
CA GLU A 638 21.98 -8.71 9.30
C GLU A 638 21.43 -7.48 10.02
N ASP A 639 20.21 -7.57 10.53
CA ASP A 639 19.43 -6.46 11.07
C ASP A 639 18.47 -6.95 12.17
N GLU A 640 17.54 -6.09 12.59
CA GLU A 640 16.57 -6.32 13.67
C GLU A 640 15.69 -7.56 13.42
N ARG A 641 15.62 -8.11 12.21
CA ARG A 641 14.95 -9.40 11.93
C ARG A 641 15.44 -10.53 12.81
N LYS A 642 16.70 -10.48 13.27
CA LYS A 642 17.24 -11.46 14.21
C LYS A 642 16.42 -11.47 15.50
N ASP A 643 16.27 -10.29 16.12
CA ASP A 643 15.60 -10.17 17.41
C ASP A 643 14.08 -10.37 17.27
N VAL A 644 13.50 -9.97 16.13
CA VAL A 644 12.12 -10.32 15.76
C VAL A 644 11.95 -11.84 15.67
N GLY A 645 12.85 -12.55 14.99
CA GLY A 645 12.81 -14.00 14.85
C GLY A 645 12.97 -14.71 16.20
N LEU A 646 13.80 -14.19 17.10
CA LEU A 646 13.95 -14.73 18.45
C LEU A 646 12.70 -14.52 19.30
N TYR A 647 12.10 -13.32 19.27
CA TYR A 647 10.83 -13.03 19.94
C TYR A 647 9.73 -14.00 19.50
N ILE A 648 9.59 -14.22 18.20
CA ILE A 648 8.56 -15.11 17.66
C ILE A 648 8.88 -16.58 17.98
N SER A 649 10.15 -16.98 17.98
CA SER A 649 10.55 -18.31 18.45
C SER A 649 10.09 -18.56 19.88
N ASP A 650 10.27 -17.57 20.76
CA ASP A 650 9.83 -17.67 22.16
C ASP A 650 8.30 -17.76 22.26
N LEU A 651 7.54 -17.05 21.41
CA LEU A 651 6.07 -17.19 21.37
C LEU A 651 5.65 -18.61 21.00
N ILE A 652 6.30 -19.21 20.00
CA ILE A 652 6.01 -20.57 19.53
C ILE A 652 6.30 -21.59 20.63
N GLU A 653 7.48 -21.53 21.25
CA GLU A 653 7.87 -22.53 22.25
C GLU A 653 7.09 -22.39 23.55
N ASN A 654 6.82 -21.16 24.01
CA ASN A 654 6.22 -20.93 25.32
C ASN A 654 4.68 -21.06 25.33
N TYR A 655 4.01 -20.79 24.21
CA TYR A 655 2.54 -20.74 24.17
C TYR A 655 1.93 -21.74 23.19
N VAL A 656 2.48 -21.87 21.99
CA VAL A 656 1.91 -22.74 20.94
C VAL A 656 2.23 -24.22 21.21
N GLY A 657 3.43 -24.51 21.71
CA GLY A 657 3.87 -25.86 22.08
C GLY A 657 4.55 -26.61 20.93
N PHE A 658 5.26 -25.92 20.05
CA PHE A 658 6.16 -26.53 19.07
C PHE A 658 7.61 -26.26 19.44
N LYS A 659 8.51 -27.20 19.17
CA LYS A 659 9.96 -26.97 19.28
C LYS A 659 10.42 -26.12 18.11
N VAL A 660 11.38 -25.22 18.32
CA VAL A 660 11.90 -24.36 17.25
C VAL A 660 13.38 -24.62 17.01
N ASP A 661 13.72 -25.04 15.80
CA ASP A 661 15.09 -24.99 15.30
C ASP A 661 15.38 -23.57 14.77
N ARG A 662 16.08 -22.77 15.59
CA ARG A 662 16.41 -21.37 15.31
C ARG A 662 17.60 -21.30 14.34
N MET A 663 17.34 -21.29 13.04
CA MET A 663 18.36 -21.25 11.99
C MET A 663 18.83 -19.81 11.73
N LEU A 664 19.80 -19.33 12.50
CA LEU A 664 20.42 -18.01 12.33
C LEU A 664 21.30 -17.98 11.07
N LEU A 665 20.80 -17.40 9.99
CA LEU A 665 21.43 -17.42 8.67
C LEU A 665 21.61 -16.03 8.07
N ASN A 666 22.57 -15.91 7.16
CA ASN A 666 22.73 -14.71 6.34
C ASN A 666 21.88 -14.79 5.05
N ARG A 667 21.67 -13.66 4.38
CA ARG A 667 21.99 -13.49 2.96
C ARG A 667 21.64 -14.65 2.07
N GLN A 668 22.75 -15.14 1.57
CA GLN A 668 22.92 -16.16 0.58
C GLN A 668 22.38 -17.50 1.07
N LYS A 669 22.64 -17.88 2.34
CA LYS A 669 22.19 -19.17 2.88
C LYS A 669 20.68 -19.24 3.04
N ALA A 670 20.07 -18.20 3.59
CA ALA A 670 18.62 -18.11 3.72
C ALA A 670 17.95 -18.17 2.33
N SER A 671 18.48 -17.41 1.36
CA SER A 671 17.93 -17.40 0.00
C SER A 671 18.04 -18.76 -0.71
N GLU A 672 19.11 -19.51 -0.46
CA GLU A 672 19.31 -20.85 -1.00
C GLU A 672 18.27 -21.84 -0.48
N ILE A 673 17.93 -21.76 0.80
CA ILE A 673 16.97 -22.67 1.45
C ILE A 673 15.52 -22.30 1.10
N VAL A 674 15.18 -21.01 1.16
CA VAL A 674 13.78 -20.56 1.08
C VAL A 674 13.31 -20.42 -0.37
N PHE A 675 14.14 -19.88 -1.27
CA PHE A 675 13.72 -19.44 -2.60
C PHE A 675 14.29 -20.24 -3.77
N ARG A 676 15.36 -21.01 -3.55
CA ARG A 676 16.04 -21.76 -4.64
C ARG A 676 15.74 -23.25 -4.64
N LYS A 677 14.91 -23.71 -3.70
CA LYS A 677 14.42 -25.08 -3.60
C LYS A 677 12.90 -25.08 -3.45
N PRO A 678 12.20 -26.14 -3.89
CA PRO A 678 10.78 -26.30 -3.63
C PRO A 678 10.46 -26.29 -2.13
N ALA A 679 9.32 -25.71 -1.74
CA ALA A 679 8.84 -25.73 -0.36
C ALA A 679 8.57 -27.16 0.15
N SER A 680 8.32 -28.10 -0.77
CA SER A 680 8.14 -29.54 -0.50
C SER A 680 9.40 -30.25 0.00
N THR A 681 10.59 -29.65 -0.14
CA THR A 681 11.81 -30.17 0.49
C THR A 681 11.76 -30.10 2.02
N TYR A 682 10.85 -29.27 2.56
CA TYR A 682 10.59 -29.14 3.99
C TYR A 682 11.86 -28.81 4.81
N GLU A 683 12.80 -28.08 4.20
CA GLU A 683 14.02 -27.57 4.84
C GLU A 683 13.74 -26.36 5.74
N TRP A 684 12.56 -25.75 5.63
CA TRP A 684 12.13 -24.59 6.43
C TRP A 684 10.60 -24.60 6.62
N ASN A 685 10.16 -23.97 7.71
CA ASN A 685 8.74 -23.78 8.05
C ASN A 685 8.37 -22.29 8.11
N LEU A 686 9.25 -21.43 8.62
CA LEU A 686 9.07 -19.98 8.60
C LEU A 686 10.36 -19.27 8.19
N TYR A 687 10.19 -18.05 7.71
CA TYR A 687 11.29 -17.16 7.31
C TYR A 687 11.00 -15.71 7.70
N THR A 688 11.96 -15.02 8.33
CA THR A 688 11.90 -13.56 8.52
C THR A 688 12.31 -12.84 7.23
N GLY A 689 11.35 -12.41 6.43
CA GLY A 689 11.62 -11.68 5.19
C GLY A 689 11.72 -10.17 5.38
N GLY A 690 12.33 -9.50 4.39
CA GLY A 690 12.52 -8.06 4.39
C GLY A 690 12.46 -7.52 2.96
N TRP A 691 11.76 -6.40 2.78
CA TRP A 691 11.46 -5.81 1.48
C TRP A 691 11.82 -4.33 1.48
N GLY A 692 12.76 -3.91 0.63
CA GLY A 692 13.12 -2.50 0.50
C GLY A 692 12.00 -1.69 -0.14
N ALA A 693 11.79 -0.47 0.31
CA ALA A 693 10.84 0.45 -0.32
C ALA A 693 11.37 0.87 -1.69
N GLY A 694 10.51 0.77 -2.72
CA GLY A 694 10.85 1.12 -4.11
C GLY A 694 10.69 2.61 -4.46
N GLY A 695 10.37 3.46 -3.47
CA GLY A 695 9.95 4.85 -3.68
C GLY A 695 8.45 5.05 -3.50
N LEU A 696 7.94 6.25 -3.82
CA LEU A 696 6.51 6.55 -3.82
C LEU A 696 5.84 5.86 -5.02
N GLY A 697 5.00 4.87 -4.74
CA GLY A 697 4.23 4.13 -5.74
C GLY A 697 2.96 4.85 -6.20
N SER A 698 2.30 4.29 -7.21
CA SER A 698 0.95 4.67 -7.62
C SER A 698 -0.04 4.52 -6.46
N MET A 699 -1.07 5.37 -6.39
CA MET A 699 -2.20 5.18 -5.48
C MET A 699 -3.04 3.93 -5.77
N TYR A 700 -2.82 3.27 -6.92
CA TYR A 700 -3.49 2.05 -7.35
C TYR A 700 -2.53 0.85 -7.20
N PRO A 701 -2.65 0.04 -6.13
CA PRO A 701 -1.76 -1.08 -5.87
C PRO A 701 -2.14 -2.34 -6.68
N ASP A 702 -2.21 -2.22 -8.01
CA ASP A 702 -2.75 -3.24 -8.93
C ASP A 702 -2.07 -4.61 -8.80
N TRP A 703 -0.77 -4.61 -8.52
CA TRP A 703 0.05 -5.80 -8.46
C TRP A 703 0.17 -6.40 -7.06
N GLN A 704 -0.19 -5.67 -6.00
CA GLN A 704 0.19 -6.06 -4.64
C GLN A 704 -0.56 -7.31 -4.14
N ILE A 705 -1.86 -7.43 -4.38
CA ILE A 705 -2.61 -8.65 -4.03
C ILE A 705 -2.10 -9.86 -4.82
N TYR A 706 -1.85 -9.65 -6.12
CA TYR A 706 -1.24 -10.67 -6.97
C TYR A 706 0.13 -11.11 -6.43
N TYR A 707 0.96 -10.17 -6.00
CA TYR A 707 2.33 -10.44 -5.62
C TYR A 707 2.46 -11.05 -4.22
N TRP A 708 1.74 -10.51 -3.24
CA TRP A 708 1.87 -10.92 -1.85
C TRP A 708 1.01 -12.13 -1.48
N TYR A 709 -0.18 -12.25 -2.10
CA TYR A 709 -1.25 -13.12 -1.60
C TYR A 709 -1.80 -14.10 -2.64
N SER A 710 -1.29 -14.11 -3.88
CA SER A 710 -1.73 -15.02 -4.93
C SER A 710 -0.61 -15.98 -5.34
N PRO A 711 -0.92 -17.26 -5.61
CA PRO A 711 0.06 -18.25 -6.08
C PRO A 711 0.70 -17.91 -7.43
N LEU A 712 0.19 -16.89 -8.13
CA LEU A 712 0.76 -16.41 -9.38
C LEU A 712 1.96 -15.47 -9.16
N GLY A 713 2.05 -14.83 -7.98
CA GLY A 713 3.11 -13.90 -7.62
C GLY A 713 4.19 -14.51 -6.70
N TYR A 714 4.72 -13.69 -5.78
CA TYR A 714 5.78 -14.05 -4.83
C TYR A 714 5.18 -14.74 -3.58
N TYR A 715 4.50 -15.87 -3.82
CA TYR A 715 3.66 -16.54 -2.85
C TYR A 715 4.08 -18.00 -2.64
N PRO A 716 4.38 -18.40 -1.41
CA PRO A 716 5.56 -18.01 -0.62
C PRO A 716 6.92 -18.37 -1.28
N ASN A 717 6.91 -19.02 -2.44
CA ASN A 717 8.08 -19.42 -3.22
C ASN A 717 7.69 -19.55 -4.71
N PHE A 718 8.62 -19.31 -5.63
CA PHE A 718 8.39 -19.42 -7.08
C PHE A 718 8.51 -20.84 -7.64
N ILE A 719 9.01 -21.78 -6.85
CA ILE A 719 9.29 -23.14 -7.31
C ILE A 719 8.15 -24.07 -6.90
N ASP A 720 7.56 -24.74 -7.89
CA ASP A 720 6.46 -25.69 -7.68
C ASP A 720 6.90 -26.90 -6.83
N PRO A 721 5.96 -27.51 -6.07
CA PRO A 721 4.53 -27.17 -6.02
C PRO A 721 4.23 -25.92 -5.17
N ARG A 722 3.49 -24.97 -5.75
CA ARG A 722 3.00 -23.77 -5.05
C ARG A 722 1.70 -24.05 -4.29
N HIS A 723 1.57 -23.43 -3.12
CA HIS A 723 0.35 -23.45 -2.30
C HIS A 723 -0.86 -23.00 -3.13
N GLN A 724 -1.99 -23.67 -2.96
CA GLN A 724 -3.26 -23.23 -3.54
C GLN A 724 -4.06 -22.57 -2.41
N PRO A 725 -4.52 -21.32 -2.57
CA PRO A 725 -5.25 -20.64 -1.50
C PRO A 725 -6.50 -21.42 -1.09
N ASP A 726 -6.66 -21.61 0.22
CA ASP A 726 -7.80 -22.36 0.80
C ASP A 726 -9.02 -21.46 1.06
N VAL A 727 -8.89 -20.15 0.81
CA VAL A 727 -9.89 -19.13 1.13
C VAL A 727 -10.47 -18.55 -0.16
N ASN A 728 -11.79 -18.60 -0.26
CA ASN A 728 -12.55 -17.96 -1.33
C ASN A 728 -13.37 -16.77 -0.83
N VAL A 729 -13.93 -15.98 -1.76
CA VAL A 729 -14.77 -14.81 -1.47
C VAL A 729 -15.92 -15.16 -0.52
N GLY A 730 -16.62 -16.28 -0.75
CA GLY A 730 -17.74 -16.69 0.08
C GLY A 730 -17.35 -17.00 1.52
N ASP A 731 -16.19 -17.62 1.73
CA ASP A 731 -15.67 -17.95 3.05
C ASP A 731 -15.30 -16.70 3.85
N VAL A 732 -14.66 -15.71 3.22
CA VAL A 732 -14.32 -14.44 3.87
C VAL A 732 -15.59 -13.71 4.30
N LEU A 733 -16.55 -13.55 3.39
CA LEU A 733 -17.79 -12.82 3.68
C LEU A 733 -18.56 -13.48 4.82
N ARG A 734 -18.66 -14.81 4.84
CA ARG A 734 -19.29 -15.53 5.96
C ARG A 734 -18.52 -15.36 7.27
N ALA A 735 -17.20 -15.55 7.26
CA ALA A 735 -16.39 -15.46 8.48
C ALA A 735 -16.42 -14.06 9.12
N VAL A 736 -16.45 -13.00 8.29
CA VAL A 736 -16.65 -11.63 8.78
C VAL A 736 -18.08 -11.44 9.29
N GLY A 737 -19.06 -11.89 8.53
CA GLY A 737 -20.48 -11.75 8.85
C GLY A 737 -20.94 -12.47 10.11
N GLU A 738 -20.37 -13.64 10.41
CA GLU A 738 -20.74 -14.46 11.58
C GLU A 738 -20.50 -13.75 12.92
N GLN A 739 -19.66 -12.70 12.93
CA GLN A 739 -19.42 -11.87 14.10
C GLN A 739 -20.61 -10.96 14.45
N TYR A 740 -21.55 -10.78 13.52
CA TYR A 740 -22.76 -10.00 13.71
C TYR A 740 -23.90 -10.94 14.09
N ALA A 741 -24.42 -10.81 15.31
CA ALA A 741 -25.54 -11.59 15.79
C ALA A 741 -26.86 -10.90 15.42
N SER A 742 -27.96 -11.65 15.24
CA SER A 742 -29.25 -10.99 15.01
C SER A 742 -29.99 -10.76 16.32
N ILE A 743 -30.80 -9.71 16.36
CA ILE A 743 -31.70 -9.39 17.47
C ILE A 743 -32.61 -10.58 17.78
N GLY A 744 -33.05 -11.33 16.76
CA GLY A 744 -33.86 -12.54 16.92
C GLY A 744 -33.18 -13.65 17.74
N SER A 745 -31.84 -13.65 17.82
CA SER A 745 -31.10 -14.63 18.64
C SER A 745 -31.22 -14.38 20.15
N TYR A 746 -31.61 -13.17 20.57
CA TYR A 746 -31.58 -12.74 21.97
C TYR A 746 -32.33 -13.67 22.92
N SER A 747 -33.62 -13.92 22.64
CA SER A 747 -34.48 -14.65 23.57
C SER A 747 -34.01 -16.08 23.77
N LEU A 748 -33.62 -16.76 22.69
CA LEU A 748 -33.11 -18.12 22.77
C LEU A 748 -31.73 -18.18 23.45
N ALA A 749 -30.85 -17.21 23.16
CA ALA A 749 -29.54 -17.13 23.79
C ALA A 749 -29.65 -16.92 25.30
N VAL A 750 -30.49 -15.98 25.74
CA VAL A 750 -30.73 -15.71 27.17
C VAL A 750 -31.38 -16.91 27.86
N GLN A 751 -32.38 -17.55 27.26
CA GLN A 751 -33.03 -18.74 27.86
C GLN A 751 -32.06 -19.90 28.07
N ASN A 752 -31.11 -20.08 27.14
CA ASN A 752 -30.10 -21.12 27.23
C ASN A 752 -28.81 -20.66 27.94
N ALA A 753 -28.77 -19.42 28.42
CA ALA A 753 -27.55 -18.83 28.93
C ALA A 753 -27.10 -19.52 30.21
N SER A 754 -25.82 -19.89 30.28
CA SER A 754 -25.24 -20.34 31.54
C SER A 754 -25.13 -19.19 32.54
N ARG A 755 -24.77 -18.00 32.04
CA ARG A 755 -24.73 -16.74 32.77
C ARG A 755 -25.12 -15.59 31.85
N VAL A 756 -25.78 -14.58 32.41
CA VAL A 756 -25.97 -13.29 31.75
C VAL A 756 -25.20 -12.23 32.55
N PHE A 757 -24.21 -11.62 31.90
CA PHE A 757 -23.47 -10.49 32.45
C PHE A 757 -24.21 -9.20 32.13
N LEU A 758 -24.43 -8.37 33.15
CA LEU A 758 -24.94 -7.02 33.02
C LEU A 758 -23.78 -6.07 33.31
N VAL A 759 -23.25 -5.42 32.27
CA VAL A 759 -22.06 -4.57 32.33
C VAL A 759 -22.46 -3.12 32.13
N PHE A 760 -22.08 -2.25 33.07
CA PHE A 760 -22.39 -0.81 33.04
C PHE A 760 -21.28 -0.03 33.74
N ASN A 761 -21.21 1.28 33.53
CA ASN A 761 -20.10 2.12 34.03
C ASN A 761 -19.95 2.09 35.57
N ASP A 762 -20.94 2.60 36.31
CA ASP A 762 -20.92 2.69 37.78
C ASP A 762 -22.31 2.47 38.41
N LEU A 763 -22.38 2.09 39.69
CA LEU A 763 -23.65 1.74 40.37
C LEU A 763 -24.63 2.92 40.55
N SER A 764 -24.13 4.15 40.48
CA SER A 764 -24.95 5.36 40.61
C SER A 764 -25.34 5.97 39.26
N SER A 765 -24.86 5.41 38.15
CA SER A 765 -25.06 5.98 36.85
C SER A 765 -26.49 5.75 36.35
N PRO A 766 -26.99 6.64 35.47
CA PRO A 766 -28.23 6.39 34.74
C PRO A 766 -28.17 5.09 33.94
N ASP A 767 -26.99 4.64 33.48
CA ASP A 767 -26.81 3.38 32.77
C ASP A 767 -27.09 2.16 33.67
N ALA A 768 -26.60 2.16 34.91
CA ALA A 768 -26.88 1.10 35.87
C ALA A 768 -28.36 1.07 36.25
N PHE A 769 -28.96 2.25 36.45
CA PHE A 769 -30.39 2.35 36.70
C PHE A 769 -31.21 1.82 35.52
N SER A 770 -30.87 2.20 34.28
CA SER A 770 -31.52 1.76 33.05
C SER A 770 -31.37 0.25 32.83
N THR A 771 -30.20 -0.29 33.13
CA THR A 771 -29.95 -1.74 33.11
C THR A 771 -30.86 -2.47 34.10
N ALA A 772 -30.94 -1.97 35.34
CA ALA A 772 -31.77 -2.55 36.38
C ALA A 772 -33.27 -2.41 36.07
N GLN A 773 -33.71 -1.28 35.55
CA GLN A 773 -35.13 -1.02 35.28
C GLN A 773 -35.64 -1.69 34.01
N TYR A 774 -34.86 -1.66 32.94
CA TYR A 774 -35.36 -2.08 31.62
C TYR A 774 -34.75 -3.40 31.19
N MET A 775 -33.42 -3.53 31.20
CA MET A 775 -32.75 -4.73 30.67
C MET A 775 -32.99 -5.97 31.53
N SER A 776 -32.92 -5.85 32.86
CA SER A 776 -33.15 -6.99 33.76
C SER A 776 -34.52 -7.66 33.58
N ARG A 777 -35.54 -6.90 33.12
CA ARG A 777 -36.91 -7.38 32.89
C ARG A 777 -37.07 -8.21 31.61
N THR A 778 -36.05 -8.23 30.76
CA THR A 778 -36.01 -9.08 29.57
C THR A 778 -35.42 -10.47 29.86
N LEU A 779 -34.97 -10.70 31.11
CA LEU A 779 -34.29 -11.93 31.53
C LEU A 779 -35.26 -12.85 32.30
N PRO A 780 -35.28 -14.17 32.03
CA PRO A 780 -36.01 -15.15 32.84
C PRO A 780 -35.52 -15.17 34.29
N LEU A 781 -36.43 -15.45 35.23
CA LEU A 781 -36.14 -15.45 36.67
C LEU A 781 -35.18 -16.57 37.11
N ASP A 782 -35.05 -17.63 36.32
CA ASP A 782 -34.21 -18.80 36.58
C ASP A 782 -32.82 -18.70 35.96
N VAL A 783 -32.57 -17.69 35.12
CA VAL A 783 -31.25 -17.44 34.53
C VAL A 783 -30.34 -16.74 35.54
N ARG A 784 -29.10 -17.21 35.65
CA ARG A 784 -28.10 -16.62 36.54
C ARG A 784 -27.58 -15.30 35.98
N THR A 785 -27.91 -14.20 36.64
CA THR A 785 -27.42 -12.86 36.28
C THR A 785 -26.22 -12.44 37.13
N ILE A 786 -25.27 -11.74 36.53
CA ILE A 786 -24.06 -11.24 37.18
C ILE A 786 -23.85 -9.78 36.76
N SER A 787 -24.03 -8.84 37.68
CA SER A 787 -23.69 -7.44 37.42
C SER A 787 -22.20 -7.18 37.61
N ARG A 788 -21.62 -6.37 36.73
CA ARG A 788 -20.22 -5.94 36.75
C ARG A 788 -20.09 -4.48 36.39
N LEU A 789 -19.14 -3.80 37.02
CA LEU A 789 -18.70 -2.50 36.55
C LEU A 789 -17.83 -2.69 35.32
N SER A 790 -17.93 -1.78 34.35
CA SER A 790 -17.22 -1.92 33.09
C SER A 790 -15.71 -2.04 33.28
N GLY A 791 -15.12 -1.20 34.14
CA GLY A 791 -13.67 -1.24 34.40
C GLY A 791 -13.19 -2.47 35.19
N GLU A 792 -14.12 -3.34 35.63
CA GLU A 792 -13.82 -4.57 36.36
C GLU A 792 -14.12 -5.84 35.56
N PHE A 793 -14.86 -5.73 34.46
CA PHE A 793 -15.22 -6.85 33.61
C PHE A 793 -14.22 -7.01 32.46
N SER A 794 -13.84 -8.25 32.19
CA SER A 794 -13.08 -8.61 30.99
C SER A 794 -13.87 -9.61 30.17
N MET A 795 -13.88 -9.47 28.84
CA MET A 795 -14.48 -10.47 27.95
C MET A 795 -13.92 -11.88 28.18
N GLY A 796 -12.69 -12.02 28.69
CA GLY A 796 -12.12 -13.31 29.07
C GLY A 796 -12.87 -14.06 30.20
N GLU A 797 -13.77 -13.41 30.94
CA GLU A 797 -14.66 -14.07 31.93
C GLU A 797 -15.83 -14.83 31.27
N ALA A 798 -16.20 -14.43 30.05
CA ALA A 798 -17.30 -15.03 29.30
C ALA A 798 -16.85 -16.29 28.55
N VAL A 799 -17.80 -17.20 28.32
CA VAL A 799 -17.58 -18.40 27.50
C VAL A 799 -18.74 -18.60 26.53
N LYS A 800 -18.58 -19.54 25.60
CA LYS A 800 -19.62 -19.90 24.64
C LYS A 800 -20.91 -20.26 25.36
N GLY A 801 -22.00 -19.59 24.99
CA GLY A 801 -23.32 -19.76 25.63
C GLY A 801 -23.58 -18.84 26.82
N ASP A 802 -22.66 -17.93 27.18
CA ASP A 802 -23.00 -16.77 28.00
C ASP A 802 -23.58 -15.64 27.12
N VAL A 803 -24.28 -14.71 27.77
CA VAL A 803 -24.73 -13.45 27.17
C VAL A 803 -24.11 -12.28 27.95
N VAL A 804 -23.56 -11.30 27.26
CA VAL A 804 -23.04 -10.06 27.84
C VAL A 804 -23.91 -8.91 27.36
N ILE A 805 -24.59 -8.23 28.28
CA ILE A 805 -25.38 -7.03 27.98
C ILE A 805 -24.61 -5.83 28.53
N SER A 806 -24.03 -5.07 27.61
CA SER A 806 -23.30 -3.84 27.88
C SER A 806 -24.21 -2.63 27.69
N VAL A 807 -24.38 -1.83 28.74
CA VAL A 807 -25.15 -0.59 28.71
C VAL A 807 -24.24 0.58 29.03
N GLY A 808 -24.24 1.60 28.16
CA GLY A 808 -23.41 2.79 28.28
C GLY A 808 -22.42 2.94 27.12
N GLY A 809 -22.12 4.20 26.79
CA GLY A 809 -21.32 4.57 25.62
C GLY A 809 -19.84 4.18 25.72
N PRO A 810 -19.13 4.16 24.58
CA PRO A 810 -17.74 3.70 24.51
C PRO A 810 -16.73 4.55 25.30
N LEU A 811 -17.11 5.77 25.70
CA LEU A 811 -16.29 6.62 26.56
C LEU A 811 -16.29 6.21 28.04
N VAL A 812 -17.27 5.41 28.45
CA VAL A 812 -17.51 5.04 29.86
C VAL A 812 -17.71 3.53 30.05
N ASN A 813 -17.72 2.77 28.96
CA ASN A 813 -17.88 1.33 28.97
C ASN A 813 -16.90 0.66 28.00
N ASP A 814 -15.89 0.00 28.57
CA ASP A 814 -14.80 -0.70 27.88
C ASP A 814 -15.29 -1.85 26.99
N VAL A 815 -16.37 -2.53 27.37
CA VAL A 815 -16.98 -3.56 26.51
C VAL A 815 -17.59 -2.91 25.28
N THR A 816 -18.38 -1.85 25.46
CA THR A 816 -18.92 -1.10 24.32
C THR A 816 -17.80 -0.57 23.43
N ALA A 817 -16.73 0.00 24.00
CA ALA A 817 -15.58 0.50 23.27
C ALA A 817 -14.84 -0.57 22.44
N GLU A 818 -14.79 -1.81 22.94
CA GLU A 818 -14.19 -2.92 22.21
C GLU A 818 -14.97 -3.26 20.93
N TYR A 819 -16.31 -3.28 21.00
CA TYR A 819 -17.15 -3.60 19.84
C TYR A 819 -17.40 -2.42 18.91
N GLU A 820 -17.28 -1.18 19.38
CA GLU A 820 -17.37 0.01 18.53
C GLU A 820 -16.40 -0.02 17.36
N ASN A 821 -15.17 -0.47 17.63
CA ASN A 821 -14.17 -0.60 16.59
C ASN A 821 -14.53 -1.66 15.55
N LEU A 822 -15.46 -2.59 15.82
CA LEU A 822 -15.88 -3.64 14.88
C LEU A 822 -17.25 -3.32 14.24
N ALA A 823 -17.98 -2.37 14.79
CA ALA A 823 -19.38 -2.16 14.51
C ALA A 823 -19.63 -1.42 13.19
N LEU A 824 -20.66 -1.86 12.45
CA LEU A 824 -21.15 -1.16 11.25
C LEU A 824 -21.74 0.21 11.61
N VAL A 825 -22.35 0.30 12.79
CA VAL A 825 -22.81 1.55 13.39
C VAL A 825 -21.94 1.87 14.58
N HIS A 826 -21.34 3.06 14.59
CA HIS A 826 -20.41 3.47 15.65
C HIS A 826 -20.45 4.99 15.86
N MET A 827 -19.93 5.42 17.00
CA MET A 827 -19.84 6.80 17.46
C MET A 827 -18.48 7.40 17.12
N GLU A 828 -18.48 8.48 16.33
CA GLU A 828 -17.31 9.32 16.10
C GLU A 828 -17.42 10.64 16.89
N LEU A 829 -16.32 11.02 17.54
CA LEU A 829 -16.23 12.24 18.34
C LEU A 829 -15.53 13.34 17.55
N GLY A 830 -16.16 14.52 17.48
CA GLY A 830 -15.54 15.73 16.93
C GLY A 830 -15.54 16.87 17.96
N ASN A 831 -14.99 18.03 17.56
CA ASN A 831 -14.89 19.21 18.43
C ASN A 831 -16.28 19.77 18.79
N GLY A 832 -16.89 19.22 19.84
CA GLY A 832 -18.20 19.63 20.37
C GLY A 832 -19.40 18.93 19.72
N ASN A 833 -19.20 17.88 18.92
CA ASN A 833 -20.26 17.07 18.34
C ASN A 833 -19.97 15.57 18.44
N ILE A 834 -21.05 14.79 18.41
CA ILE A 834 -21.01 13.33 18.34
C ILE A 834 -21.73 12.93 17.05
N THR A 835 -21.11 12.09 16.23
CA THR A 835 -21.69 11.58 14.99
C THR A 835 -21.90 10.09 15.09
N ILE A 836 -23.13 9.62 14.93
CA ILE A 836 -23.40 8.20 14.72
C ILE A 836 -23.22 7.91 13.23
N VAL A 837 -22.19 7.14 12.88
CA VAL A 837 -21.91 6.68 11.53
C VAL A 837 -22.70 5.40 11.28
N SER A 838 -23.40 5.29 10.15
CA SER A 838 -24.13 4.08 9.77
C SER A 838 -24.16 3.89 8.25
N PRO A 839 -24.43 2.66 7.75
CA PRO A 839 -24.64 2.42 6.32
C PRO A 839 -25.79 3.21 5.70
N GLN A 840 -26.73 3.72 6.52
CA GLN A 840 -27.89 4.49 6.06
C GLN A 840 -27.72 6.01 6.20
N GLY A 841 -26.52 6.46 6.60
CA GLY A 841 -26.15 7.87 6.75
C GLY A 841 -25.62 8.21 8.14
N ASN A 842 -25.06 9.41 8.25
CA ASN A 842 -24.47 9.93 9.50
C ASN A 842 -25.48 10.81 10.25
N PHE A 843 -25.61 10.59 11.55
CA PHE A 843 -26.51 11.34 12.43
C PHE A 843 -25.69 12.16 13.44
N VAL A 844 -25.70 13.48 13.27
CA VAL A 844 -24.88 14.40 14.07
C VAL A 844 -25.71 14.98 15.22
N TRP A 845 -25.20 14.80 16.43
CA TRP A 845 -25.69 15.43 17.65
C TRP A 845 -24.70 16.49 18.14
N LEU A 846 -25.22 17.65 18.49
CA LEU A 846 -24.42 18.74 19.06
C LEU A 846 -24.53 18.67 20.58
N VAL A 847 -23.38 18.61 21.26
CA VAL A 847 -23.36 18.63 22.72
C VAL A 847 -23.96 19.95 23.20
N PRO A 848 -25.02 19.96 24.03
CA PRO A 848 -25.63 21.19 24.49
C PRO A 848 -24.68 21.97 25.41
N ASN A 849 -24.96 23.26 25.58
CA ASN A 849 -24.26 24.11 26.55
C ASN A 849 -25.30 24.86 27.39
N PRO A 850 -25.50 24.48 28.67
CA PRO A 850 -24.71 23.51 29.43
C PRO A 850 -24.89 22.05 28.96
N TRP A 851 -23.88 21.20 29.21
CA TRP A 851 -23.81 19.82 28.69
C TRP A 851 -24.95 18.89 29.15
N TRP A 852 -25.61 19.25 30.25
CA TRP A 852 -26.71 18.48 30.85
C TRP A 852 -28.10 18.90 30.34
N ASP A 853 -28.24 19.98 29.58
CA ASP A 853 -29.54 20.45 29.04
C ASP A 853 -29.87 19.71 27.73
N VAL A 854 -30.06 18.40 27.84
CA VAL A 854 -30.27 17.51 26.70
C VAL A 854 -31.77 17.35 26.42
N THR A 855 -32.25 17.88 25.29
CA THR A 855 -33.66 17.72 24.88
C THR A 855 -33.87 16.69 23.77
N ARG A 856 -32.78 16.10 23.25
CA ARG A 856 -32.79 15.06 22.22
C ARG A 856 -31.44 14.37 22.19
N GLY A 857 -31.39 13.12 21.73
CA GLY A 857 -30.16 12.35 21.56
C GLY A 857 -30.39 11.11 20.70
N TYR A 858 -29.31 10.52 20.19
CA TYR A 858 -29.39 9.27 19.41
C TYR A 858 -28.97 8.08 20.27
N PHE A 859 -29.62 6.94 20.07
CA PHE A 859 -29.23 5.67 20.70
C PHE A 859 -29.02 4.56 19.67
N ILE A 860 -28.23 3.58 20.06
CA ILE A 860 -27.81 2.44 19.27
C ILE A 860 -28.09 1.17 20.08
N ILE A 861 -28.66 0.17 19.42
CA ILE A 861 -28.82 -1.20 19.94
C ILE A 861 -28.13 -2.12 18.94
N GLN A 862 -27.18 -2.94 19.39
CA GLN A 862 -26.39 -3.81 18.52
C GLN A 862 -26.09 -5.16 19.15
N PHE A 863 -25.88 -6.14 18.28
CA PHE A 863 -25.71 -7.55 18.64
C PHE A 863 -24.46 -8.13 17.98
N PHE A 864 -23.60 -8.80 18.74
CA PHE A 864 -22.36 -9.39 18.24
C PHE A 864 -22.19 -10.81 18.75
N ASN A 865 -21.55 -11.66 17.96
CA ASN A 865 -20.97 -12.89 18.44
C ASN A 865 -19.50 -12.61 18.71
N ASP A 866 -19.10 -12.70 19.98
CA ASP A 866 -17.70 -12.51 20.32
C ASP A 866 -16.84 -13.58 19.67
N ARG A 867 -15.82 -13.16 18.91
CA ARG A 867 -14.95 -14.05 18.14
C ARG A 867 -14.13 -15.00 19.02
N THR A 868 -13.78 -14.54 20.23
CA THR A 868 -12.87 -15.24 21.14
C THR A 868 -13.63 -16.19 22.06
N THR A 869 -14.73 -15.75 22.65
CA THR A 869 -15.49 -16.55 23.61
C THR A 869 -16.67 -17.27 22.97
N GLY A 870 -17.20 -16.76 21.86
CA GLY A 870 -18.46 -17.21 21.27
C GLY A 870 -19.69 -16.79 22.08
N ALA A 871 -19.55 -15.86 23.02
CA ALA A 871 -20.67 -15.29 23.77
C ALA A 871 -21.49 -14.35 22.87
N LEU A 872 -22.80 -14.28 23.14
CA LEU A 872 -23.64 -13.23 22.56
C LEU A 872 -23.37 -11.93 23.31
N VAL A 873 -23.01 -10.86 22.60
CA VAL A 873 -22.84 -9.53 23.17
C VAL A 873 -23.93 -8.61 22.66
N VAL A 874 -24.57 -7.89 23.57
CA VAL A 874 -25.60 -6.89 23.29
C VAL A 874 -25.08 -5.56 23.80
N THR A 875 -24.92 -4.58 22.92
CA THR A 875 -24.51 -3.22 23.30
C THR A 875 -25.68 -2.27 23.13
N ILE A 876 -25.99 -1.50 24.16
CA ILE A 876 -27.03 -0.46 24.12
C ILE A 876 -26.46 0.83 24.71
N TYR A 877 -26.37 1.86 23.89
CA TYR A 877 -25.79 3.13 24.31
C TYR A 877 -26.30 4.30 23.46
N GLY A 878 -26.15 5.52 23.95
CA GLY A 878 -26.54 6.73 23.24
C GLY A 878 -25.48 7.83 23.28
N THR A 879 -25.79 8.94 22.62
CA THR A 879 -24.98 10.17 22.60
C THR A 879 -24.82 10.79 23.99
N ASP A 880 -25.70 10.41 24.91
CA ASP A 880 -25.78 10.86 26.29
C ASP A 880 -26.51 9.79 27.14
N ALA A 881 -26.66 10.05 28.43
CA ALA A 881 -27.27 9.11 29.37
C ALA A 881 -28.79 8.94 29.18
N ASP A 882 -29.50 10.00 28.80
CA ASP A 882 -30.95 9.99 28.57
C ASP A 882 -31.28 9.21 27.30
N SER A 883 -30.53 9.43 26.22
CA SER A 883 -30.67 8.61 25.01
C SER A 883 -30.28 7.14 25.24
N THR A 884 -29.29 6.85 26.08
CA THR A 884 -28.98 5.46 26.48
C THR A 884 -30.17 4.80 27.19
N ALA A 885 -30.80 5.52 28.12
CA ALA A 885 -32.01 5.05 28.80
C ALA A 885 -33.16 4.82 27.80
N ALA A 886 -33.38 5.77 26.88
CA ALA A 886 -34.36 5.63 25.80
C ALA A 886 -34.14 4.36 24.97
N GLY A 887 -32.89 4.03 24.64
CA GLY A 887 -32.53 2.81 23.93
C GLY A 887 -32.89 1.54 24.70
N THR A 888 -32.54 1.45 25.99
CA THR A 888 -32.89 0.28 26.82
C THR A 888 -34.40 0.14 27.05
N TYR A 889 -35.11 1.26 27.22
CA TYR A 889 -36.57 1.28 27.31
C TYR A 889 -37.22 0.83 26.00
N TYR A 890 -36.77 1.34 24.85
CA TYR A 890 -37.26 0.95 23.53
C TYR A 890 -37.00 -0.53 23.27
N PHE A 891 -35.83 -1.04 23.68
CA PHE A 891 -35.52 -2.46 23.59
C PHE A 891 -36.55 -3.30 24.35
N LEU A 892 -36.82 -2.98 25.62
CA LEU A 892 -37.79 -3.73 26.44
C LEU A 892 -39.22 -3.68 25.87
N THR A 893 -39.67 -2.50 25.45
CA THR A 893 -41.09 -2.22 25.16
C THR A 893 -41.50 -2.51 23.72
N HIS A 894 -40.57 -2.40 22.77
CA HIS A 894 -40.84 -2.56 21.34
C HIS A 894 -40.09 -3.76 20.75
N VAL A 895 -38.77 -3.82 20.95
CA VAL A 895 -37.93 -4.85 20.31
C VAL A 895 -38.17 -6.23 20.92
N TYR A 896 -38.01 -6.36 22.24
CA TYR A 896 -38.17 -7.61 22.98
C TYR A 896 -39.61 -8.16 22.90
N GLN A 897 -40.61 -7.29 22.83
CA GLN A 897 -42.02 -7.71 22.69
C GLN A 897 -42.34 -8.24 21.28
N ASN A 898 -41.49 -7.98 20.29
CA ASN A 898 -41.75 -8.31 18.90
C ASN A 898 -40.46 -8.76 18.16
N LEU A 899 -39.69 -9.66 18.77
CA LEU A 899 -38.39 -10.08 18.26
C LEU A 899 -38.45 -10.63 16.84
N ASP A 900 -39.55 -11.26 16.42
CA ASP A 900 -39.72 -11.77 15.06
C ASP A 900 -39.70 -10.63 14.02
N ALA A 901 -40.27 -9.46 14.33
CA ALA A 901 -40.27 -8.30 13.43
C ALA A 901 -38.89 -7.64 13.31
N TYR A 902 -38.01 -7.84 14.29
CA TYR A 902 -36.63 -7.36 14.30
C TYR A 902 -35.63 -8.50 14.05
N GLY A 903 -36.12 -9.70 13.75
CA GLY A 903 -35.36 -10.94 13.92
C GLY A 903 -34.14 -11.06 13.01
N ASP A 904 -34.21 -10.45 11.82
CA ASP A 904 -33.14 -10.44 10.82
C ASP A 904 -32.17 -9.26 10.98
N LEU A 905 -32.47 -8.32 11.89
CA LEU A 905 -31.66 -7.12 12.11
C LEU A 905 -30.52 -7.40 13.09
N ASN A 906 -29.41 -6.72 12.91
CA ASN A 906 -28.26 -6.67 13.81
C ASN A 906 -28.26 -5.41 14.66
N TYR A 907 -28.74 -4.29 14.09
CA TYR A 907 -28.68 -2.99 14.74
C TYR A 907 -29.94 -2.14 14.57
N LEU A 908 -30.11 -1.20 15.50
CA LEU A 908 -31.10 -0.13 15.45
C LEU A 908 -30.45 1.20 15.86
N VAL A 909 -30.78 2.28 15.15
CA VAL A 909 -30.45 3.65 15.55
C VAL A 909 -31.76 4.42 15.76
N GLY A 910 -31.97 4.91 16.98
CA GLY A 910 -33.13 5.71 17.35
C GLY A 910 -32.76 7.15 17.66
N LEU A 911 -33.68 8.07 17.39
CA LEU A 911 -33.68 9.44 17.87
C LEU A 911 -34.71 9.54 19.00
N TRP A 912 -34.26 9.92 20.19
CA TRP A 912 -35.11 10.32 21.31
C TRP A 912 -35.26 11.84 21.33
N SER A 913 -36.43 12.33 21.75
CA SER A 913 -36.71 13.75 21.98
C SER A 913 -37.57 13.92 23.23
N ASP A 914 -37.12 14.76 24.15
CA ASP A 914 -37.87 15.12 25.37
C ASP A 914 -39.14 15.90 24.98
N THR A 915 -40.29 15.36 25.35
CA THR A 915 -41.61 15.96 25.09
C THR A 915 -42.45 16.16 26.35
N GLU A 916 -41.98 15.69 27.51
CA GLU A 916 -42.69 15.80 28.78
C GLU A 916 -41.77 16.21 29.94
N PHE A 917 -42.31 17.02 30.86
CA PHE A 917 -41.53 17.49 32.00
C PHE A 917 -41.28 16.37 33.01
N GLY A 918 -40.01 16.05 33.26
CA GLY A 918 -39.59 15.12 34.30
C GLY A 918 -38.52 14.14 33.81
N SER A 919 -38.22 13.11 34.60
CA SER A 919 -37.37 12.01 34.17
C SER A 919 -37.73 10.72 34.90
N ASP A 920 -37.75 9.62 34.17
CA ASP A 920 -37.92 8.26 34.70
C ASP A 920 -36.61 7.67 35.25
N ILE A 921 -35.48 8.34 35.00
CA ILE A 921 -34.14 7.93 35.42
C ILE A 921 -33.47 9.01 36.29
N PRO A 922 -32.40 8.69 37.03
CA PRO A 922 -31.62 9.72 37.72
C PRO A 922 -31.00 10.71 36.73
N LEU A 923 -31.27 12.01 36.92
CA LEU A 923 -30.69 13.08 36.08
C LEU A 923 -29.21 13.33 36.43
N PRO A 924 -28.26 13.12 35.49
CA PRO A 924 -26.83 13.37 35.71
C PRO A 924 -26.54 14.82 36.13
N GLY A 925 -27.33 15.77 35.60
CA GLY A 925 -27.19 17.20 35.87
C GLY A 925 -28.05 17.72 37.02
N SER A 926 -28.76 16.87 37.78
CA SER A 926 -29.75 17.32 38.79
C SER A 926 -29.20 18.35 39.78
N SER A 927 -27.96 18.15 40.25
CA SER A 927 -27.28 19.10 41.15
C SER A 927 -26.89 20.43 40.50
N GLN A 928 -26.95 20.51 39.18
CA GLN A 928 -26.60 21.66 38.34
C GLN A 928 -27.84 22.38 37.77
N GLY A 929 -29.05 21.95 38.14
CA GLY A 929 -30.30 22.59 37.74
C GLY A 929 -31.06 21.89 36.62
N ASP A 930 -30.61 20.71 36.21
CA ASP A 930 -31.34 19.84 35.29
C ASP A 930 -32.66 19.36 35.92
N ALA A 931 -33.74 19.47 35.16
CA ALA A 931 -35.10 19.23 35.64
C ALA A 931 -35.92 18.30 34.73
N SER A 932 -35.38 17.90 33.58
CA SER A 932 -36.08 17.08 32.59
C SER A 932 -35.07 16.23 31.83
N GLY A 933 -35.46 15.02 31.46
CA GLY A 933 -34.64 14.07 30.74
C GLY A 933 -35.51 12.91 30.29
N PHE A 934 -34.92 11.75 30.02
CA PHE A 934 -35.67 10.64 29.44
C PHE A 934 -36.87 10.21 30.31
N SER A 935 -38.05 10.15 29.70
CA SER A 935 -39.29 9.60 30.27
C SER A 935 -40.03 8.70 29.27
N ALA A 936 -40.80 7.72 29.77
CA ALA A 936 -41.49 6.72 28.94
C ALA A 936 -42.53 7.30 27.97
N GLY A 937 -43.02 8.52 28.20
CA GLY A 937 -43.93 9.25 27.32
C GLY A 937 -43.25 10.02 26.19
N ASP A 938 -41.92 10.06 26.15
CA ASP A 938 -41.16 10.78 25.14
C ASP A 938 -41.26 10.20 23.72
N ASP A 939 -41.02 11.06 22.73
CA ASP A 939 -40.99 10.66 21.33
C ASP A 939 -39.69 9.89 21.01
N ILE A 940 -39.84 8.67 20.49
CA ILE A 940 -38.75 7.85 19.95
C ILE A 940 -39.04 7.51 18.49
N THR A 941 -38.10 7.83 17.59
CA THR A 941 -38.19 7.52 16.17
C THR A 941 -36.98 6.71 15.72
N ILE A 942 -37.18 5.55 15.08
CA ILE A 942 -36.08 4.79 14.47
C ILE A 942 -35.65 5.48 13.17
N VAL A 943 -34.38 5.85 13.09
CA VAL A 943 -33.78 6.61 11.99
C VAL A 943 -32.88 5.76 11.09
N ALA A 944 -32.37 4.63 11.59
CA ALA A 944 -31.71 3.60 10.80
C ALA A 944 -31.89 2.21 11.44
N MET A 945 -31.89 1.15 10.62
CA MET A 945 -31.94 -0.24 11.07
C MET A 945 -31.37 -1.17 10.00
N GLY A 946 -30.66 -2.23 10.38
CA GLY A 946 -30.09 -3.18 9.40
C GLY A 946 -29.50 -4.43 10.00
#